data_AF-A0A816M2E9-F1
#
_entry.id   AF-A0A816M2E9-F1
#
_cell.length_a   1.000
_cell.length_b   1.000
_cell.length_c   1.000
_cell.angle_alpha   90.00
_cell.angle_beta   90.00
_cell.angle_gamma   90.00
#
_symmetry.space_group_name_H-M   'P 1'
#
loop_
_entity.id
_entity.type
_entity.pdbx_description
1 polymer ?
#
loop_
_entity_poly.entity_id
_entity_poly.type
_entity_poly.pdbx_seq_one_letter_code
_entity_poly.pdbx_strand_id
1 'polypeptide(L)'
;MITLPQQESKFSAALSKRFENEAVYSFLENFEAVAQKHERRRQKIKKNEDIQNEKLPTEYTNIFTVKPQKISPKEYELLYIETLYTIKHKIGSTTSKYIQGENDLYAYAQEAFELSNEDHHRLFDKANEEKPPILILNVEIIEAKDLEAKDANGFSDPYCMLGIVPEIRHSIILQQPNSGGVSSDEEGANANSVHDNKLGFMKRLKSFRKSTTRRSQGREKTNSTISSSSQSSASLKDKLPAKYIQATDVKTATLNPIWMEKFRFRIESEKTETFHLDIWDHDDEFSVFEAATKLNQVQGFKGLNRYFKQIAQSARTNYLTEGSHVDDFLGSVNLKISEIPSTGIDKWFSLEGRNESSKVRGQIHIRANLTTREDRGISEEDNWTDIKEHVELLEIFIDHELKLFKGETTQWAGELSRGAETILHQHAIQGGITDIQHSMCRWIAYSQKYSEHILTYKLLLSITEQLEQTWKSKSLSRDESDMLREAFTVFINDCFKQLSRIRDLFPAVNKTSMERLEQLLTILAKLHGMEVFRYCCPFQNSLQYELTSMIKTSTIEWFDRVATQITKPRLRSDEDTLRNAIELVYLMVGDAHSSIKYYNPIFESTVKMSFYNITFKKIDEKLMDIVIKALEEELGDQIHQCPSKFLEVKEPDSVDVLAFASGAEQISLCLFELYLSLHELSKYKIYVNETDRANLKISQYHGYFGAAVKKWLSVARNKILHRIERSVENDKYETVLTATSNVKFTASSLDVSNCFSQIAQFWRRLAWPDMISSITYLIKITEDMANAARLYATLVEAKLNTRKICEANDVACFTQEVSLAVNDIERIRESFKTLPIELSYDKLLVAAEKFHPIAVVGEYRKKIETTVACCSQDIIERIYQILSKLVTMMEVELKQYTFHITEAPELVSLQDTIHPLITFIDVRILSSKDFLIRQNFTRLLELVWAIVMDQLLSEIEQTLKPRTNSSYARLMKALDSLVDYFHADEQNLAKEVLKTEKYKLLRKLIKYYSMDTYSLIKLYYQEKLQEQERSSIINQSSTSSDLGKIYGRAYYHLKEETLYIEIISCKNLKPCDSNGLSDPYVEIQLRPKFLYPHIEKRQTSIVKKSLNPSFNEKFEFRLTEKECTVSGGFIHLIVMDHDLMWSNDFEGEAFLEISKLPGIPNDSINDSRLLDELKKFELTLTHPKAIRSRIVDILEARASDRAAMEFVRQRREAESQ
;
A
#
# COMPACT_ATOMS: atom_id res chain seq x y z
N MET A 1 0.25 25.39 27.63
CA MET A 1 1.59 24.91 28.05
C MET A 1 2.18 23.98 26.98
N ILE A 2 2.51 24.46 25.77
CA ILE A 2 3.04 23.62 24.66
C ILE A 2 4.48 24.06 24.25
N THR A 3 5.13 24.92 25.03
CA THR A 3 6.45 25.50 24.69
C THR A 3 7.66 24.82 25.36
N LEU A 4 7.45 23.83 26.22
CA LEU A 4 8.52 23.07 26.91
C LEU A 4 9.51 22.30 26.00
N PRO A 5 9.11 21.65 24.89
CA PRO A 5 10.01 20.72 24.17
C PRO A 5 11.24 21.39 23.53
N GLN A 6 11.13 22.66 23.10
CA GLN A 6 12.22 23.36 22.42
C GLN A 6 13.28 23.92 23.40
N GLN A 7 12.89 24.19 24.65
CA GLN A 7 13.83 24.64 25.69
C GLN A 7 14.56 23.45 26.34
N GLU A 8 13.89 22.30 26.49
CA GLU A 8 14.49 21.05 26.97
C GLU A 8 15.57 20.52 26.01
N SER A 9 15.37 20.65 24.69
CA SER A 9 16.37 20.28 23.67
C SER A 9 17.67 21.09 23.79
N LYS A 10 17.59 22.41 24.04
CA LYS A 10 18.78 23.26 24.20
C LYS A 10 19.53 22.98 25.51
N PHE A 11 18.82 22.63 26.58
CA PHE A 11 19.42 22.30 27.87
C PHE A 11 20.01 20.88 27.88
N SER A 12 19.36 19.92 27.22
CA SER A 12 19.92 18.59 26.95
C SER A 12 21.22 18.67 26.14
N ALA A 13 21.31 19.54 25.13
CA ALA A 13 22.56 19.75 24.39
C ALA A 13 23.68 20.36 25.26
N ALA A 14 23.34 21.20 26.23
CA ALA A 14 24.29 21.77 27.18
C ALA A 14 24.74 20.78 28.27
N LEU A 15 23.86 19.86 28.68
CA LEU A 15 24.18 18.74 29.59
C LEU A 15 24.98 17.65 28.88
N SER A 16 24.65 17.30 27.62
CA SER A 16 25.47 16.36 26.81
C SER A 16 26.90 16.88 26.66
N LYS A 17 27.11 18.19 26.49
CA LYS A 17 28.46 18.81 26.54
C LYS A 17 29.21 18.62 27.85
N ARG A 18 28.52 18.40 28.96
CA ARG A 18 29.12 18.17 30.29
C ARG A 18 29.58 16.72 30.47
N PHE A 19 29.02 15.80 29.68
CA PHE A 19 29.32 14.36 29.69
C PHE A 19 30.00 13.88 28.38
N GLU A 20 30.36 14.81 27.47
CA GLU A 20 30.90 14.58 26.12
C GLU A 20 32.24 13.80 26.07
N ASN A 21 32.93 13.65 27.20
CA ASN A 21 34.26 13.01 27.25
C ASN A 21 34.25 11.49 27.42
N GLU A 22 33.08 10.84 27.49
CA GLU A 22 33.00 9.38 27.60
C GLU A 22 32.23 8.78 26.40
N ALA A 23 32.90 7.98 25.56
CA ALA A 23 32.33 7.35 24.36
C ALA A 23 31.17 6.37 24.63
N VAL A 24 30.88 6.08 25.91
CA VAL A 24 29.90 5.09 26.36
C VAL A 24 28.44 5.60 26.26
N TYR A 25 28.23 6.92 26.21
CA TYR A 25 26.93 7.56 26.48
C TYR A 25 26.04 7.89 25.27
N SER A 26 26.51 7.64 24.04
CA SER A 26 25.87 8.11 22.78
C SER A 26 24.93 7.10 22.08
N PHE A 27 24.60 5.95 22.68
CA PHE A 27 23.91 4.87 21.95
C PHE A 27 22.55 5.28 21.35
N LEU A 28 21.61 5.77 22.17
CA LEU A 28 20.28 6.17 21.68
C LEU A 28 20.38 7.38 20.73
N GLU A 29 21.35 8.26 20.95
CA GLU A 29 21.67 9.40 20.08
C GLU A 29 22.20 8.93 18.71
N ASN A 30 23.00 7.85 18.69
CA ASN A 30 23.51 7.22 17.46
C ASN A 30 22.37 6.58 16.64
N PHE A 31 21.41 5.91 17.28
CA PHE A 31 20.21 5.39 16.61
C PHE A 31 19.34 6.53 16.06
N GLU A 32 19.25 7.64 16.78
CA GLU A 32 18.54 8.82 16.29
C GLU A 32 19.24 9.41 15.06
N ALA A 33 20.56 9.53 15.08
CA ALA A 33 21.36 10.00 13.94
C ALA A 33 21.19 9.10 12.70
N VAL A 34 21.18 7.77 12.87
CA VAL A 34 20.89 6.81 11.80
C VAL A 34 19.49 7.02 11.22
N ALA A 35 18.49 7.20 12.07
CA ALA A 35 17.13 7.45 11.60
C ALA A 35 16.98 8.81 10.88
N GLN A 36 17.70 9.86 11.31
CA GLN A 36 17.77 11.13 10.57
C GLN A 36 18.47 10.96 9.21
N LYS A 37 19.55 10.16 9.15
CA LYS A 37 20.23 9.80 7.89
C LYS A 37 19.29 9.06 6.94
N HIS A 38 18.50 8.10 7.45
CA HIS A 38 17.47 7.40 6.68
C HIS A 38 16.44 8.36 6.07
N GLU A 39 15.90 9.30 6.87
CA GLU A 39 14.93 10.28 6.36
C GLU A 39 15.53 11.21 5.30
N ARG A 40 16.79 11.63 5.45
CA ARG A 40 17.50 12.41 4.41
C ARG A 40 17.65 11.63 3.10
N ARG A 41 17.99 10.34 3.17
CA ARG A 41 18.08 9.46 1.98
C ARG A 41 16.72 9.34 1.28
N ARG A 42 15.65 9.14 2.06
CA ARG A 42 14.27 9.09 1.55
C ARG A 42 13.85 10.38 0.85
N GLN A 43 14.17 11.54 1.44
CA GLN A 43 13.89 12.84 0.80
C GLN A 43 14.71 13.04 -0.48
N LYS A 44 15.96 12.56 -0.53
CA LYS A 44 16.80 12.65 -1.73
C LYS A 44 16.23 11.84 -2.89
N ILE A 45 15.71 10.64 -2.64
CA ILE A 45 15.04 9.80 -3.66
C ILE A 45 13.83 10.53 -4.25
N LYS A 46 13.07 11.26 -3.43
CA LYS A 46 11.95 12.09 -3.89
C LYS A 46 12.36 13.38 -4.59
N LYS A 47 13.51 13.98 -4.24
CA LYS A 47 13.99 15.25 -4.82
C LYS A 47 14.76 15.10 -6.14
N ASN A 48 15.27 13.91 -6.47
CA ASN A 48 15.90 13.65 -7.77
C ASN A 48 14.91 13.73 -8.97
N GLU A 49 13.70 14.26 -8.75
CA GLU A 49 12.65 14.51 -9.74
C GLU A 49 12.93 15.74 -10.65
N ASP A 50 13.80 16.68 -10.22
CA ASP A 50 13.90 18.01 -10.86
C ASP A 50 15.09 18.19 -11.84
N ILE A 51 15.88 17.15 -12.14
CA ILE A 51 17.00 17.29 -13.09
C ILE A 51 16.52 16.97 -14.51
N GLN A 52 16.00 18.00 -15.18
CA GLN A 52 15.91 18.02 -16.64
C GLN A 52 17.33 18.06 -17.22
N ASN A 53 17.71 17.04 -17.98
CA ASN A 53 18.82 17.13 -18.93
C ASN A 53 18.35 16.55 -20.27
N GLU A 54 18.15 17.45 -21.24
CA GLU A 54 17.65 17.24 -22.60
C GLU A 54 18.57 16.41 -23.52
N LYS A 55 19.57 15.69 -22.99
CA LYS A 55 20.46 14.87 -23.85
C LYS A 55 20.14 13.39 -23.73
N LEU A 56 19.77 12.80 -24.88
CA LEU A 56 19.72 11.35 -25.06
C LEU A 56 21.08 10.73 -24.66
N PRO A 57 21.10 9.62 -23.91
CA PRO A 57 22.32 8.91 -23.56
C PRO A 57 23.22 8.63 -24.76
N THR A 58 24.52 8.91 -24.65
CA THR A 58 25.53 8.70 -25.71
C THR A 58 25.64 7.23 -26.16
N GLU A 59 25.14 6.28 -25.35
CA GLU A 59 25.11 4.86 -25.69
C GLU A 59 24.07 4.48 -26.76
N TYR A 60 23.13 5.38 -27.09
CA TYR A 60 22.12 5.14 -28.12
C TYR A 60 22.71 4.92 -29.50
N THR A 61 23.81 5.58 -29.85
CA THR A 61 24.44 5.46 -31.17
C THR A 61 25.20 4.15 -31.37
N ASN A 62 25.51 3.41 -30.31
CA ASN A 62 26.33 2.19 -30.38
C ASN A 62 25.53 0.88 -30.44
N ILE A 63 24.21 0.91 -30.22
CA ILE A 63 23.36 -0.30 -30.28
C ILE A 63 23.05 -0.69 -31.73
N PHE A 64 23.04 0.29 -32.63
CA PHE A 64 22.63 0.18 -34.02
C PHE A 64 23.79 -0.21 -34.98
N THR A 65 24.84 -0.87 -34.48
CA THR A 65 25.92 -1.38 -35.34
C THR A 65 25.53 -2.72 -35.95
N VAL A 66 24.41 -2.77 -36.69
CA VAL A 66 24.20 -3.84 -37.68
C VAL A 66 25.04 -3.45 -38.89
N LYS A 67 25.93 -4.33 -39.34
CA LYS A 67 26.61 -4.09 -40.62
C LYS A 67 25.54 -4.16 -41.71
N PRO A 68 25.31 -3.09 -42.50
CA PRO A 68 24.36 -3.15 -43.60
C PRO A 68 24.73 -4.32 -44.50
N GLN A 69 23.73 -5.06 -44.97
CA GLN A 69 23.91 -6.07 -46.00
C GLN A 69 24.18 -5.30 -47.30
N LYS A 70 25.45 -5.02 -47.56
CA LYS A 70 25.83 -4.19 -48.71
C LYS A 70 25.50 -4.94 -50.00
N ILE A 71 24.62 -4.34 -50.79
CA ILE A 71 24.42 -4.66 -52.21
C ILE A 71 25.79 -4.81 -52.86
N SER A 72 26.03 -5.88 -53.61
CA SER A 72 27.33 -6.04 -54.25
C SER A 72 27.55 -4.89 -55.25
N PRO A 73 28.81 -4.44 -55.48
CA PRO A 73 29.06 -3.36 -56.44
C PRO A 73 28.47 -3.63 -57.83
N LYS A 74 28.34 -4.90 -58.21
CA LYS A 74 27.74 -5.31 -59.48
C LYS A 74 26.22 -5.18 -59.49
N GLU A 75 25.56 -5.59 -58.41
CA GLU A 75 24.10 -5.42 -58.25
C GLU A 75 23.74 -3.94 -58.17
N TYR A 76 24.57 -3.12 -57.51
CA TYR A 76 24.38 -1.67 -57.43
C TYR A 76 24.46 -0.98 -58.81
N GLU A 77 25.43 -1.38 -59.66
CA GLU A 77 25.50 -0.91 -61.05
C GLU A 77 24.28 -1.36 -61.88
N LEU A 78 23.79 -2.60 -61.68
CA LEU A 78 22.61 -3.11 -62.40
C LEU A 78 21.33 -2.37 -61.98
N LEU A 79 21.14 -2.13 -60.69
CA LEU A 79 20.01 -1.36 -60.17
C LEU A 79 20.00 0.08 -60.69
N TYR A 80 21.19 0.69 -60.85
CA TYR A 80 21.30 2.00 -61.46
C TYR A 80 20.95 1.99 -62.95
N ILE A 81 21.42 1.00 -63.71
CA ILE A 81 21.03 0.80 -65.12
C ILE A 81 19.51 0.67 -65.23
N GLU A 82 18.88 -0.13 -64.37
CA GLU A 82 17.43 -0.31 -64.33
C GLU A 82 16.70 1.00 -63.99
N THR A 83 17.24 1.80 -63.07
CA THR A 83 16.70 3.13 -62.74
C THR A 83 16.74 4.07 -63.96
N LEU A 84 17.85 4.09 -64.70
CA LEU A 84 17.99 4.88 -65.92
C LEU A 84 17.06 4.38 -67.05
N TYR A 85 16.91 3.07 -67.16
CA TYR A 85 15.98 2.40 -68.08
C TYR A 85 14.53 2.80 -67.78
N THR A 86 14.13 2.75 -66.51
CA THR A 86 12.82 3.17 -66.01
C THR A 86 12.51 4.63 -66.37
N ILE A 87 13.49 5.54 -66.20
CA ILE A 87 13.33 6.98 -66.52
C ILE A 87 13.19 7.20 -68.03
N LYS A 88 13.92 6.43 -68.85
CA LYS A 88 13.89 6.54 -70.31
C LYS A 88 12.57 6.03 -70.89
N HIS A 89 12.04 4.94 -70.32
CA HIS A 89 10.86 4.24 -70.83
C HIS A 89 9.59 4.50 -70.01
N LYS A 90 9.46 5.71 -69.43
CA LYS A 90 8.27 6.13 -68.68
C LYS A 90 6.99 5.86 -69.47
N ILE A 91 6.01 5.27 -68.79
CA ILE A 91 4.72 4.90 -69.37
C ILE A 91 3.58 5.76 -68.82
N GLY A 92 2.56 5.96 -69.65
CA GLY A 92 1.35 6.72 -69.33
C GLY A 92 1.53 8.25 -69.37
N SER A 93 0.41 8.96 -69.52
CA SER A 93 0.40 10.43 -69.53
C SER A 93 0.73 10.99 -68.14
N THR A 94 1.56 12.02 -68.10
CA THR A 94 2.06 12.59 -66.84
C THR A 94 0.99 13.45 -66.18
N THR A 95 0.61 13.11 -64.95
CA THR A 95 -0.27 13.95 -64.11
C THR A 95 0.54 15.05 -63.41
N SER A 96 -0.12 16.12 -62.95
CA SER A 96 0.54 17.28 -62.32
C SER A 96 1.33 16.97 -61.03
N LYS A 97 1.24 15.74 -60.53
CA LYS A 97 1.93 15.25 -59.33
C LYS A 97 3.40 14.87 -59.61
N TYR A 98 3.73 14.47 -60.85
CA TYR A 98 5.04 13.88 -61.18
C TYR A 98 5.88 14.79 -62.09
N ILE A 99 7.21 14.60 -62.09
CA ILE A 99 8.15 15.41 -62.88
C ILE A 99 8.06 15.03 -64.36
N GLN A 100 7.93 16.04 -65.22
CA GLN A 100 7.83 15.85 -66.67
C GLN A 100 9.20 15.66 -67.35
N GLY A 101 10.21 16.45 -66.96
CA GLY A 101 11.56 16.43 -67.55
C GLY A 101 12.36 15.19 -67.15
N GLU A 102 12.94 14.49 -68.13
CA GLU A 102 13.82 13.33 -67.89
C GLU A 102 15.16 13.72 -67.29
N ASN A 103 15.71 14.88 -67.69
CA ASN A 103 17.01 15.37 -67.21
C ASN A 103 17.02 15.60 -65.69
N ASP A 104 15.93 16.11 -65.11
CA ASP A 104 15.81 16.32 -63.66
C ASP A 104 15.78 14.98 -62.90
N LEU A 105 15.20 13.94 -63.51
CA LEU A 105 15.16 12.59 -62.94
C LEU A 105 16.53 11.90 -63.03
N TYR A 106 17.26 12.07 -64.14
CA TYR A 106 18.62 11.57 -64.27
C TYR A 106 19.58 12.23 -63.29
N ALA A 107 19.47 13.55 -63.10
CA ALA A 107 20.24 14.29 -62.11
C ALA A 107 19.95 13.77 -60.69
N TYR A 108 18.66 13.64 -60.32
CA TYR A 108 18.28 13.07 -59.03
C TYR A 108 18.82 11.65 -58.83
N ALA A 109 18.67 10.75 -59.81
CA ALA A 109 19.16 9.39 -59.72
C ALA A 109 20.69 9.36 -59.56
N GLN A 110 21.42 10.20 -60.29
CA GLN A 110 22.88 10.31 -60.17
C GLN A 110 23.32 10.76 -58.78
N GLU A 111 22.65 11.78 -58.22
CA GLU A 111 22.93 12.29 -56.87
C GLU A 111 22.58 11.27 -55.79
N ALA A 112 21.45 10.57 -55.93
CA ALA A 112 20.99 9.55 -54.99
C ALA A 112 21.92 8.33 -54.92
N PHE A 113 22.46 7.89 -56.07
CA PHE A 113 23.40 6.77 -56.15
C PHE A 113 24.86 7.16 -55.86
N GLU A 114 25.14 8.44 -55.63
CA GLU A 114 26.49 8.98 -55.38
C GLU A 114 27.52 8.65 -56.47
N LEU A 115 27.09 8.67 -57.75
CA LEU A 115 27.92 8.28 -58.88
C LEU A 115 28.70 9.45 -59.48
N SER A 116 29.93 9.16 -59.92
CA SER A 116 30.75 10.11 -60.69
C SER A 116 30.13 10.38 -62.06
N ASN A 117 30.41 11.55 -62.67
CA ASN A 117 29.96 11.85 -64.03
C ASN A 117 30.45 10.81 -65.05
N GLU A 118 31.67 10.27 -64.86
CA GLU A 118 32.25 9.25 -65.73
C GLU A 118 31.48 7.91 -65.65
N ASP A 119 31.14 7.48 -64.43
CA ASP A 119 30.36 6.25 -64.22
C ASP A 119 28.91 6.43 -64.68
N HIS A 120 28.31 7.60 -64.45
CA HIS A 120 26.98 7.93 -64.95
C HIS A 120 26.92 7.77 -66.47
N HIS A 121 27.82 8.41 -67.22
CA HIS A 121 27.83 8.29 -68.69
C HIS A 121 28.04 6.84 -69.16
N ARG A 122 28.98 6.11 -68.53
CA ARG A 122 29.23 4.69 -68.85
C ARG A 122 28.00 3.80 -68.65
N LEU A 123 27.27 3.98 -67.55
CA LEU A 123 26.08 3.19 -67.22
C LEU A 123 24.85 3.66 -68.02
N PHE A 124 24.76 4.95 -68.33
CA PHE A 124 23.75 5.54 -69.20
C PHE A 124 23.84 5.03 -70.64
N ASP A 125 25.06 4.88 -71.17
CA ASP A 125 25.26 4.26 -72.49
C ASP A 125 24.79 2.80 -72.50
N LYS A 126 25.07 2.03 -71.44
CA LYS A 126 24.57 0.66 -71.30
C LYS A 126 23.04 0.59 -71.24
N ALA A 127 22.41 1.44 -70.42
CA ALA A 127 20.95 1.54 -70.36
C ALA A 127 20.35 1.94 -71.72
N ASN A 128 21.09 2.72 -72.52
CA ASN A 128 20.67 3.12 -73.86
C ASN A 128 20.74 2.01 -74.92
N GLU A 129 21.64 1.04 -74.73
CA GLU A 129 21.79 -0.13 -75.59
C GLU A 129 20.70 -1.19 -75.35
N GLU A 130 19.96 -1.11 -74.23
CA GLU A 130 18.88 -2.04 -73.93
C GLU A 130 17.65 -1.85 -74.82
N LYS A 131 16.93 -2.94 -75.08
CA LYS A 131 15.75 -2.93 -75.95
C LYS A 131 14.56 -2.27 -75.22
N PRO A 132 13.72 -1.50 -75.93
CA PRO A 132 12.53 -0.91 -75.33
C PRO A 132 11.58 -1.99 -74.80
N PRO A 133 10.87 -1.73 -73.70
CA PRO A 133 10.01 -2.73 -73.07
C PRO A 133 8.75 -2.97 -73.92
N ILE A 134 8.16 -4.16 -73.76
CA ILE A 134 6.86 -4.46 -74.36
C ILE A 134 5.77 -3.85 -73.50
N LEU A 135 4.98 -2.96 -74.07
CA LEU A 135 3.84 -2.34 -73.39
C LEU A 135 2.64 -3.28 -73.33
N ILE A 136 2.03 -3.36 -72.15
CA ILE A 136 0.83 -4.16 -71.89
C ILE A 136 -0.25 -3.25 -71.30
N LEU A 137 -1.41 -3.23 -71.95
CA LEU A 137 -2.62 -2.65 -71.41
C LEU A 137 -3.41 -3.74 -70.67
N ASN A 138 -3.58 -3.59 -69.36
CA ASN A 138 -4.51 -4.42 -68.60
C ASN A 138 -5.85 -3.69 -68.52
N VAL A 139 -6.94 -4.37 -68.87
CA VAL A 139 -8.30 -3.84 -68.87
C VAL A 139 -9.18 -4.76 -68.05
N GLU A 140 -9.92 -4.20 -67.10
CA GLU A 140 -10.94 -4.89 -66.33
C GLU A 140 -12.30 -4.28 -66.66
N ILE A 141 -13.20 -5.13 -67.17
CA ILE A 141 -14.58 -4.77 -67.45
C ILE A 141 -15.41 -5.10 -66.22
N ILE A 142 -15.84 -4.06 -65.51
CA ILE A 142 -16.48 -4.20 -64.20
C ILE A 142 -17.97 -4.44 -64.40
N GLU A 143 -18.68 -3.41 -64.89
CA GLU A 143 -20.14 -3.44 -65.06
C GLU A 143 -20.60 -2.41 -66.09
N ALA A 144 -21.81 -2.57 -66.62
CA ALA A 144 -22.51 -1.53 -67.37
C ALA A 144 -23.87 -1.23 -66.73
N LYS A 145 -24.45 -0.08 -67.05
CA LYS A 145 -25.77 0.33 -66.56
C LYS A 145 -26.56 1.12 -67.61
N ASP A 146 -27.87 1.10 -67.45
CA ASP A 146 -28.83 1.82 -68.28
C ASP A 146 -28.71 1.48 -69.79
N LEU A 147 -28.39 0.23 -70.11
CA LEU A 147 -28.37 -0.25 -71.50
C LEU A 147 -29.76 -0.18 -72.13
N GLU A 148 -29.81 -0.11 -73.47
CA GLU A 148 -31.06 -0.10 -74.22
C GLU A 148 -31.60 -1.53 -74.36
N ALA A 149 -32.85 -1.78 -73.99
CA ALA A 149 -33.50 -3.06 -74.21
C ALA A 149 -33.76 -3.30 -75.71
N LYS A 150 -33.26 -4.40 -76.26
CA LYS A 150 -33.53 -4.81 -77.65
C LYS A 150 -34.42 -6.04 -77.75
N ASP A 151 -34.46 -6.87 -76.72
CA ASP A 151 -35.34 -8.03 -76.67
C ASP A 151 -36.80 -7.66 -76.45
N ALA A 152 -37.69 -8.53 -76.96
CA ALA A 152 -39.13 -8.43 -76.72
C ALA A 152 -39.52 -8.55 -75.22
N ASN A 153 -38.62 -9.06 -74.37
CA ASN A 153 -38.79 -9.20 -72.93
C ASN A 153 -38.57 -7.87 -72.16
N GLY A 154 -38.14 -6.79 -72.84
CA GLY A 154 -37.84 -5.50 -72.21
C GLY A 154 -36.45 -5.42 -71.56
N PHE A 155 -35.57 -6.37 -71.84
CA PHE A 155 -34.17 -6.46 -71.42
C PHE A 155 -33.25 -6.66 -72.63
N SER A 156 -31.99 -7.02 -72.35
CA SER A 156 -30.96 -7.44 -73.30
C SER A 156 -30.08 -8.51 -72.63
N ASP A 157 -29.37 -9.29 -73.42
CA ASP A 157 -28.35 -10.26 -73.08
C ASP A 157 -26.93 -9.72 -73.43
N PRO A 158 -26.43 -8.68 -72.75
CA PRO A 158 -25.22 -7.97 -73.15
C PRO A 158 -23.92 -8.79 -72.99
N TYR A 159 -23.02 -8.64 -73.97
CA TYR A 159 -21.60 -8.99 -73.89
C TYR A 159 -20.71 -7.92 -74.54
N CYS A 160 -19.44 -7.86 -74.12
CA CYS A 160 -18.46 -6.93 -74.69
C CYS A 160 -17.50 -7.66 -75.64
N MET A 161 -17.16 -7.04 -76.76
CA MET A 161 -16.01 -7.42 -77.60
C MET A 161 -14.99 -6.29 -77.57
N LEU A 162 -13.72 -6.61 -77.30
CA LEU A 162 -12.67 -5.63 -77.08
C LEU A 162 -11.36 -5.99 -77.80
N GLY A 163 -10.63 -4.95 -78.25
CA GLY A 163 -9.37 -5.11 -78.98
C GLY A 163 -8.63 -3.79 -79.21
N ILE A 164 -7.44 -3.86 -79.82
CA ILE A 164 -6.59 -2.70 -80.13
C ILE A 164 -6.69 -2.33 -81.61
N VAL A 165 -6.90 -1.03 -81.88
CA VAL A 165 -7.04 -0.45 -83.23
C VAL A 165 -5.85 0.48 -83.54
N PRO A 166 -5.09 0.24 -84.62
CA PRO A 166 -4.10 1.20 -85.12
C PRO A 166 -4.75 2.32 -85.95
N GLU A 167 -4.31 3.57 -85.76
CA GLU A 167 -4.81 4.77 -86.44
C GLU A 167 -4.28 4.85 -87.89
N ILE A 168 -5.15 4.66 -88.90
CA ILE A 168 -4.81 4.85 -90.33
C ILE A 168 -5.28 6.24 -90.79
N ARG A 169 -4.33 7.15 -91.09
CA ARG A 169 -4.60 8.49 -91.62
C ARG A 169 -5.22 8.44 -93.03
N HIS A 170 -6.43 8.97 -93.19
CA HIS A 170 -7.04 9.27 -94.49
C HIS A 170 -6.64 10.68 -94.96
N SER A 171 -5.85 10.80 -96.04
CA SER A 171 -5.93 11.88 -97.05
C SER A 171 -4.79 11.81 -98.09
N ILE A 172 -5.13 11.52 -99.35
CA ILE A 172 -4.40 11.99 -100.54
C ILE A 172 -5.47 12.54 -101.49
N ILE A 173 -5.26 13.76 -102.00
CA ILE A 173 -5.38 14.22 -103.40
C ILE A 173 -5.54 15.76 -103.40
N LEU A 174 -4.54 16.48 -103.93
CA LEU A 174 -4.64 17.45 -105.05
C LEU A 174 -3.28 18.16 -105.31
N GLN A 175 -2.68 17.79 -106.44
CA GLN A 175 -1.99 18.60 -107.48
C GLN A 175 -0.81 19.55 -107.16
N GLN A 176 0.30 19.31 -107.88
CA GLN A 176 1.41 20.22 -108.29
C GLN A 176 0.91 21.35 -109.25
N PRO A 177 1.66 22.42 -109.64
CA PRO A 177 3.14 22.52 -109.79
C PRO A 177 3.85 23.90 -109.52
N ASN A 178 5.20 23.85 -109.53
CA ASN A 178 6.19 24.89 -109.87
C ASN A 178 6.18 26.30 -109.23
N SER A 179 7.29 26.69 -108.58
CA SER A 179 8.29 27.68 -109.07
C SER A 179 9.32 28.00 -107.98
N GLY A 180 10.59 28.21 -108.38
CA GLY A 180 11.76 28.30 -107.48
C GLY A 180 12.31 29.69 -107.21
N GLY A 181 13.46 29.71 -106.52
CA GLY A 181 14.33 30.87 -106.21
C GLY A 181 14.74 30.87 -104.72
N VAL A 182 15.92 30.37 -104.31
CA VAL A 182 17.23 31.07 -104.16
C VAL A 182 17.14 32.21 -103.12
N SER A 183 17.95 32.40 -102.07
CA SER A 183 19.32 32.07 -101.58
C SER A 183 19.28 32.17 -100.03
N SER A 184 20.22 31.75 -99.18
CA SER A 184 21.66 32.00 -99.16
C SER A 184 22.28 31.23 -97.98
N ASP A 185 23.33 30.44 -98.22
CA ASP A 185 24.31 30.02 -97.22
C ASP A 185 25.68 29.88 -97.91
N GLU A 186 26.65 30.64 -97.40
CA GLU A 186 28.10 30.65 -97.68
C GLU A 186 28.70 31.29 -96.40
N GLU A 187 29.81 30.90 -95.77
CA GLU A 187 30.98 30.05 -96.05
C GLU A 187 31.39 29.40 -94.70
N GLY A 188 31.97 28.20 -94.61
CA GLY A 188 33.32 27.78 -95.01
C GLY A 188 33.95 27.04 -93.80
N ALA A 189 34.90 26.12 -93.87
CA ALA A 189 35.68 25.52 -94.94
C ALA A 189 36.37 24.25 -94.38
N ASN A 190 36.73 23.30 -95.27
CA ASN A 190 37.95 22.46 -95.29
C ASN A 190 38.37 21.63 -94.05
N ALA A 191 38.97 20.45 -94.14
CA ALA A 191 39.35 19.53 -95.21
C ALA A 191 39.95 18.28 -94.53
N ASN A 192 39.92 17.15 -95.24
CA ASN A 192 40.90 16.03 -95.20
C ASN A 192 41.08 15.24 -93.89
N SER A 193 41.46 13.97 -93.86
CA SER A 193 41.47 12.81 -94.77
C SER A 193 42.28 11.75 -94.01
N VAL A 194 41.82 10.49 -94.03
CA VAL A 194 42.68 9.30 -94.19
C VAL A 194 43.65 8.94 -93.05
N HIS A 195 43.42 7.80 -92.38
CA HIS A 195 44.24 6.63 -92.70
C HIS A 195 43.59 5.28 -92.36
N ASP A 196 43.46 4.52 -93.44
CA ASP A 196 43.23 3.08 -93.56
C ASP A 196 44.49 2.30 -93.13
N ASN A 197 44.34 1.18 -92.42
CA ASN A 197 44.65 -0.16 -92.98
C ASN A 197 44.67 -1.30 -91.94
N LYS A 198 43.86 -2.31 -92.27
CA LYS A 198 44.16 -3.76 -92.42
C LYS A 198 44.97 -4.52 -91.35
N LEU A 199 44.37 -5.66 -90.99
CA LEU A 199 44.77 -7.07 -91.27
C LEU A 199 44.60 -7.88 -89.97
N GLY A 200 43.76 -8.91 -89.85
CA GLY A 200 43.76 -10.15 -90.62
C GLY A 200 43.50 -11.34 -89.69
N PHE A 201 42.59 -12.22 -90.12
CA PHE A 201 42.62 -13.67 -89.93
C PHE A 201 42.61 -14.31 -88.52
N MET A 202 41.44 -14.91 -88.20
CA MET A 202 41.26 -16.37 -88.00
C MET A 202 42.36 -17.17 -87.29
N LYS A 203 42.05 -17.79 -86.14
CA LYS A 203 41.70 -19.24 -86.03
C LYS A 203 41.76 -19.78 -84.59
N ARG A 204 40.89 -20.79 -84.41
CA ARG A 204 40.95 -21.98 -83.54
C ARG A 204 40.47 -21.83 -82.09
N LEU A 205 39.41 -22.50 -81.67
CA LEU A 205 39.06 -23.94 -81.63
C LEU A 205 39.53 -24.65 -80.36
N LYS A 206 38.58 -25.47 -79.86
CA LYS A 206 38.67 -26.65 -78.99
C LYS A 206 38.56 -26.35 -77.50
N SER A 207 37.38 -26.55 -76.91
CA SER A 207 36.76 -27.84 -76.53
C SER A 207 37.49 -28.51 -75.38
N PHE A 208 36.79 -28.82 -74.29
CA PHE A 208 36.88 -30.14 -73.67
C PHE A 208 35.59 -30.45 -72.91
N ARG A 209 34.96 -31.57 -73.31
CA ARG A 209 33.94 -32.34 -72.58
C ARG A 209 34.63 -33.27 -71.58
N LYS A 210 33.90 -33.62 -70.52
CA LYS A 210 33.54 -34.99 -70.03
C LYS A 210 33.34 -34.93 -68.51
N SER A 211 32.14 -35.13 -67.95
CA SER A 211 31.31 -36.35 -67.86
C SER A 211 31.85 -37.42 -66.90
N THR A 212 31.06 -37.80 -65.88
CA THR A 212 30.62 -39.18 -65.48
C THR A 212 29.91 -39.09 -64.11
N THR A 213 28.58 -39.23 -63.99
CA THR A 213 27.72 -40.45 -63.92
C THR A 213 27.99 -41.35 -62.70
N ARG A 214 27.02 -41.67 -61.81
CA ARG A 214 25.94 -42.70 -61.89
C ARG A 214 25.29 -42.80 -60.47
N ARG A 215 24.11 -43.37 -60.15
CA ARG A 215 22.86 -43.83 -60.83
C ARG A 215 22.14 -44.78 -59.84
N SER A 216 20.82 -44.68 -59.70
CA SER A 216 19.84 -45.81 -59.56
C SER A 216 18.44 -45.21 -59.33
N GLN A 217 17.53 -45.19 -60.33
CA GLN A 217 16.59 -46.24 -60.78
C GLN A 217 15.34 -46.34 -59.87
N GLY A 218 14.09 -46.42 -60.35
CA GLY A 218 13.57 -46.69 -61.71
C GLY A 218 12.22 -45.95 -61.96
N ARG A 219 11.88 -45.63 -63.22
CA ARG A 219 11.23 -46.45 -64.29
C ARG A 219 9.70 -46.45 -64.17
N GLU A 220 8.89 -46.30 -65.22
CA GLU A 220 9.02 -45.87 -66.64
C GLU A 220 7.64 -46.04 -67.29
N LYS A 221 7.28 -45.16 -68.25
CA LYS A 221 6.65 -45.41 -69.59
C LYS A 221 5.81 -44.19 -70.03
N THR A 222 6.28 -43.24 -70.87
CA THR A 222 6.53 -43.26 -72.36
C THR A 222 5.24 -43.28 -73.18
N ASN A 223 5.00 -42.52 -74.27
CA ASN A 223 5.82 -41.65 -75.15
C ASN A 223 4.88 -40.85 -76.09
N SER A 224 5.26 -39.67 -76.55
CA SER A 224 5.72 -39.46 -77.95
C SER A 224 6.04 -37.99 -78.26
N THR A 225 7.10 -37.82 -79.05
CA THR A 225 7.85 -36.61 -79.36
C THR A 225 7.71 -36.33 -80.85
N ILE A 226 7.54 -35.08 -81.31
CA ILE A 226 7.96 -34.67 -82.66
C ILE A 226 8.60 -33.26 -82.64
N SER A 227 9.87 -33.27 -83.02
CA SER A 227 10.80 -32.25 -83.53
C SER A 227 10.32 -30.84 -83.92
N SER A 228 11.08 -29.84 -83.46
CA SER A 228 11.25 -28.53 -84.09
C SER A 228 12.39 -28.57 -85.12
N SER A 229 12.08 -28.22 -86.37
CA SER A 229 13.06 -27.90 -87.41
C SER A 229 12.97 -26.42 -87.79
N SER A 230 14.13 -25.86 -88.11
CA SER A 230 14.46 -24.48 -88.42
C SER A 230 13.99 -23.99 -89.80
N GLN A 231 13.61 -22.71 -89.94
CA GLN A 231 13.74 -21.84 -91.13
C GLN A 231 13.16 -20.43 -90.83
N SER A 232 13.98 -19.38 -90.79
CA SER A 232 14.33 -18.43 -91.88
C SER A 232 13.34 -17.27 -92.09
N SER A 233 13.92 -16.06 -92.11
CA SER A 233 13.36 -14.75 -92.45
C SER A 233 12.44 -14.71 -93.68
N ALA A 234 11.24 -14.13 -93.52
CA ALA A 234 10.49 -13.47 -94.58
C ALA A 234 9.42 -12.52 -94.00
N SER A 235 9.22 -11.40 -94.68
CA SER A 235 8.31 -10.30 -94.40
C SER A 235 6.87 -10.69 -94.01
N LEU A 236 6.37 -10.12 -92.90
CA LEU A 236 4.95 -10.04 -92.57
C LEU A 236 4.57 -8.58 -92.36
N LYS A 237 4.49 -7.82 -93.46
CA LYS A 237 3.51 -6.73 -93.56
C LYS A 237 2.19 -7.36 -93.97
N ASP A 238 1.11 -6.86 -93.39
CA ASP A 238 -0.30 -7.18 -93.68
C ASP A 238 -0.82 -8.54 -93.18
N LYS A 239 -1.23 -8.61 -91.89
CA LYS A 239 -2.31 -9.47 -91.32
C LYS A 239 -2.43 -9.22 -89.80
N LEU A 240 -3.59 -8.75 -89.33
CA LEU A 240 -3.97 -8.81 -87.90
C LEU A 240 -4.70 -10.15 -87.66
N PRO A 241 -4.11 -11.13 -86.95
CA PRO A 241 -4.81 -12.36 -86.58
C PRO A 241 -5.90 -12.11 -85.53
N ALA A 242 -6.99 -12.89 -85.53
CA ALA A 242 -8.08 -12.83 -84.56
C ALA A 242 -7.65 -12.99 -83.08
N LYS A 243 -6.38 -13.35 -82.83
CA LYS A 243 -5.69 -13.42 -81.54
C LYS A 243 -5.77 -12.13 -80.70
N TYR A 244 -6.03 -10.97 -81.30
CA TYR A 244 -6.02 -9.67 -80.61
C TYR A 244 -7.40 -9.15 -80.18
N ILE A 245 -8.43 -9.98 -80.31
CA ILE A 245 -9.81 -9.66 -79.92
C ILE A 245 -10.21 -10.61 -78.80
N GLN A 246 -10.74 -10.04 -77.72
CA GLN A 246 -11.25 -10.76 -76.56
C GLN A 246 -12.72 -10.38 -76.35
N ALA A 247 -13.49 -11.25 -75.71
CA ALA A 247 -14.89 -11.00 -75.40
C ALA A 247 -15.19 -11.42 -73.97
N THR A 248 -16.17 -10.75 -73.35
CA THR A 248 -16.66 -11.12 -72.02
C THR A 248 -17.69 -12.25 -72.10
N ASP A 249 -18.04 -12.82 -70.95
CA ASP A 249 -19.22 -13.68 -70.85
C ASP A 249 -20.51 -12.90 -71.17
N VAL A 250 -21.51 -13.60 -71.74
CA VAL A 250 -22.86 -13.07 -71.96
C VAL A 250 -23.60 -13.04 -70.63
N LYS A 251 -24.25 -11.91 -70.29
CA LYS A 251 -25.11 -11.80 -69.10
C LYS A 251 -26.56 -11.70 -69.55
N THR A 252 -27.39 -12.66 -69.18
CA THR A 252 -28.76 -12.74 -69.69
C THR A 252 -29.75 -11.84 -68.94
N ALA A 253 -30.76 -11.34 -69.66
CA ALA A 253 -31.91 -10.56 -69.23
C ALA A 253 -31.56 -9.40 -68.27
N THR A 254 -30.56 -8.58 -68.62
CA THR A 254 -30.12 -7.45 -67.80
C THR A 254 -29.73 -6.23 -68.61
N LEU A 255 -30.19 -5.05 -68.16
CA LEU A 255 -29.71 -3.75 -68.66
C LEU A 255 -28.54 -3.19 -67.82
N ASN A 256 -28.18 -3.90 -66.75
CA ASN A 256 -27.11 -3.54 -65.83
C ASN A 256 -26.19 -4.76 -65.56
N PRO A 257 -25.46 -5.24 -66.58
CA PRO A 257 -24.60 -6.42 -66.44
C PRO A 257 -23.36 -6.14 -65.56
N ILE A 258 -22.92 -7.16 -64.81
CA ILE A 258 -21.66 -7.16 -64.04
C ILE A 258 -20.79 -8.31 -64.56
N TRP A 259 -19.58 -7.99 -65.04
CA TRP A 259 -18.63 -8.96 -65.60
C TRP A 259 -17.49 -9.28 -64.64
N MET A 260 -16.80 -8.27 -64.11
CA MET A 260 -15.58 -8.42 -63.30
C MET A 260 -14.48 -9.25 -64.02
N GLU A 261 -14.37 -9.07 -65.33
CA GLU A 261 -13.46 -9.85 -66.19
C GLU A 261 -12.23 -9.03 -66.60
N LYS A 262 -11.06 -9.68 -66.62
CA LYS A 262 -9.75 -9.05 -66.86
C LYS A 262 -9.15 -9.53 -68.18
N PHE A 263 -8.61 -8.57 -68.92
CA PHE A 263 -8.07 -8.72 -70.27
C PHE A 263 -6.71 -8.04 -70.36
N ARG A 264 -5.82 -8.58 -71.20
CA ARG A 264 -4.46 -8.04 -71.40
C ARG A 264 -4.16 -7.91 -72.88
N PHE A 265 -3.73 -6.72 -73.30
CA PHE A 265 -3.39 -6.42 -74.70
C PHE A 265 -1.95 -5.97 -74.81
N ARG A 266 -1.22 -6.55 -75.77
CA ARG A 266 0.11 -6.07 -76.14
C ARG A 266 -0.03 -4.85 -77.05
N ILE A 267 0.67 -3.77 -76.70
CA ILE A 267 0.68 -2.49 -77.43
C ILE A 267 1.99 -2.39 -78.21
N GLU A 268 1.91 -2.07 -79.51
CA GLU A 268 3.07 -1.85 -80.38
C GLU A 268 3.46 -0.37 -80.44
N SER A 269 2.50 0.56 -80.30
CA SER A 269 2.79 1.99 -80.25
C SER A 269 1.73 2.81 -79.51
N GLU A 270 2.11 3.40 -78.38
CA GLU A 270 1.23 4.26 -77.55
C GLU A 270 0.66 5.48 -78.29
N LYS A 271 1.36 5.97 -79.33
CA LYS A 271 0.98 7.20 -80.05
C LYS A 271 -0.08 6.97 -81.12
N THR A 272 -0.20 5.74 -81.63
CA THR A 272 -1.05 5.45 -82.80
C THR A 272 -2.13 4.42 -82.51
N GLU A 273 -2.15 3.80 -81.34
CA GLU A 273 -3.11 2.75 -81.01
C GLU A 273 -4.22 3.26 -80.08
N THR A 274 -5.43 2.74 -80.27
CA THR A 274 -6.63 3.03 -79.49
C THR A 274 -7.25 1.71 -79.03
N PHE A 275 -7.59 1.61 -77.76
CA PHE A 275 -8.41 0.52 -77.23
C PHE A 275 -9.87 0.75 -77.61
N HIS A 276 -10.48 -0.24 -78.25
CA HIS A 276 -11.86 -0.19 -78.71
C HIS A 276 -12.66 -1.34 -78.09
N LEU A 277 -13.84 -1.00 -77.58
CA LEU A 277 -14.79 -1.94 -77.00
C LEU A 277 -16.18 -1.69 -77.59
N ASP A 278 -16.83 -2.75 -78.06
CA ASP A 278 -18.23 -2.76 -78.47
C ASP A 278 -19.05 -3.62 -77.50
N ILE A 279 -20.27 -3.18 -77.19
CA ILE A 279 -21.28 -3.93 -76.43
C ILE A 279 -22.38 -4.37 -77.39
N TRP A 280 -22.77 -5.63 -77.27
CA TRP A 280 -23.73 -6.30 -78.14
C TRP A 280 -24.78 -7.05 -77.33
N ASP A 281 -25.99 -7.11 -77.84
CA ASP A 281 -27.09 -7.94 -77.35
C ASP A 281 -27.06 -9.32 -78.03
N HIS A 282 -27.14 -10.40 -77.27
CA HIS A 282 -27.02 -11.75 -77.80
C HIS A 282 -28.37 -12.45 -77.98
N ASP A 283 -28.77 -12.69 -79.24
CA ASP A 283 -30.15 -13.10 -79.56
C ASP A 283 -30.38 -14.64 -79.69
N ASP A 284 -29.40 -15.53 -79.47
CA ASP A 284 -29.54 -16.99 -79.78
C ASP A 284 -28.64 -17.92 -78.95
N GLU A 285 -28.85 -19.25 -79.02
CA GLU A 285 -28.24 -20.24 -78.11
C GLU A 285 -26.80 -20.69 -78.45
N PHE A 286 -26.02 -19.97 -79.28
CA PHE A 286 -24.67 -20.40 -79.72
C PHE A 286 -23.54 -19.42 -79.32
N SER A 287 -22.45 -19.97 -78.75
CA SER A 287 -21.30 -19.19 -78.25
C SER A 287 -20.54 -18.45 -79.36
N VAL A 288 -20.53 -17.12 -79.30
CA VAL A 288 -19.77 -16.20 -80.18
C VAL A 288 -18.26 -16.50 -80.17
N PHE A 289 -17.74 -17.04 -79.07
CA PHE A 289 -16.32 -17.38 -78.91
C PHE A 289 -15.85 -18.50 -79.85
N GLU A 290 -16.71 -19.50 -80.10
CA GLU A 290 -16.40 -20.64 -80.98
C GLU A 290 -16.45 -20.26 -82.47
N ALA A 291 -17.17 -19.18 -82.79
CA ALA A 291 -17.24 -18.61 -84.13
C ALA A 291 -16.00 -17.77 -84.48
N ALA A 292 -15.58 -16.89 -83.56
CA ALA A 292 -14.43 -16.01 -83.74
C ALA A 292 -13.13 -16.79 -84.02
N THR A 293 -12.99 -18.00 -83.47
CA THR A 293 -11.82 -18.88 -83.72
C THR A 293 -11.84 -19.54 -85.12
N LYS A 294 -13.02 -19.78 -85.71
CA LYS A 294 -13.19 -20.47 -87.02
C LYS A 294 -13.07 -19.53 -88.24
N LEU A 295 -13.10 -18.20 -88.05
CA LEU A 295 -13.13 -17.18 -89.12
C LEU A 295 -11.76 -16.64 -89.57
N ASN A 296 -10.67 -17.31 -89.24
CA ASN A 296 -9.29 -16.85 -89.51
C ASN A 296 -8.87 -16.81 -91.01
N GLN A 297 -9.81 -16.71 -91.97
CA GLN A 297 -9.51 -16.66 -93.41
C GLN A 297 -10.41 -15.65 -94.18
N VAL A 298 -10.32 -14.35 -93.89
CA VAL A 298 -10.88 -13.32 -94.78
C VAL A 298 -9.83 -12.24 -95.09
N GLN A 299 -9.66 -11.93 -96.38
CA GLN A 299 -8.72 -10.93 -96.92
C GLN A 299 -9.39 -9.54 -97.02
N GLY A 300 -8.74 -8.49 -96.51
CA GLY A 300 -9.03 -7.09 -96.88
C GLY A 300 -9.29 -6.13 -95.71
N PHE A 301 -8.48 -5.06 -95.62
CA PHE A 301 -8.58 -4.00 -94.62
C PHE A 301 -9.73 -3.02 -94.92
N LYS A 302 -10.81 -3.08 -94.12
CA LYS A 302 -11.71 -1.93 -93.85
C LYS A 302 -12.33 -2.07 -92.44
N GLY A 303 -11.65 -1.55 -91.41
CA GLY A 303 -12.19 -1.19 -90.08
C GLY A 303 -12.59 -2.33 -89.13
N LEU A 304 -12.10 -2.30 -87.88
CA LEU A 304 -12.49 -3.22 -86.80
C LEU A 304 -14.02 -3.21 -86.53
N ASN A 305 -14.71 -2.07 -86.71
CA ASN A 305 -16.19 -1.99 -86.65
C ASN A 305 -16.88 -2.92 -87.65
N ARG A 306 -16.28 -3.12 -88.85
CA ARG A 306 -16.79 -4.06 -89.85
C ARG A 306 -16.41 -5.50 -89.49
N TYR A 307 -15.27 -5.70 -88.86
CA TYR A 307 -14.77 -7.01 -88.43
C TYR A 307 -15.57 -7.57 -87.24
N PHE A 308 -15.85 -6.77 -86.21
CA PHE A 308 -16.76 -7.13 -85.10
C PHE A 308 -18.16 -7.46 -85.59
N LYS A 309 -18.70 -6.63 -86.50
CA LYS A 309 -19.97 -6.93 -87.17
C LYS A 309 -19.91 -8.23 -87.97
N GLN A 310 -18.81 -8.50 -88.67
CA GLN A 310 -18.64 -9.75 -89.42
C GLN A 310 -18.56 -10.95 -88.49
N ILE A 311 -17.85 -10.88 -87.35
CA ILE A 311 -17.79 -11.96 -86.35
C ILE A 311 -19.19 -12.23 -85.78
N ALA A 312 -19.89 -11.19 -85.32
CA ALA A 312 -21.28 -11.30 -84.86
C ALA A 312 -22.20 -11.92 -85.94
N GLN A 313 -22.01 -11.54 -87.21
CA GLN A 313 -22.79 -12.08 -88.34
C GLN A 313 -22.43 -13.51 -88.76
N SER A 314 -21.18 -13.94 -88.62
CA SER A 314 -20.67 -15.19 -89.22
C SER A 314 -20.64 -16.36 -88.25
N ALA A 315 -20.95 -16.13 -86.98
CA ALA A 315 -21.24 -17.17 -86.00
C ALA A 315 -22.34 -18.17 -86.43
N ARG A 316 -23.13 -17.84 -87.47
CA ARG A 316 -24.26 -18.67 -87.92
C ARG A 316 -24.22 -19.15 -89.38
N THR A 317 -23.07 -19.11 -90.07
CA THR A 317 -23.00 -19.41 -91.54
C THR A 317 -23.20 -20.89 -91.92
N ASN A 318 -23.85 -21.71 -91.11
CA ASN A 318 -24.35 -23.03 -91.50
C ASN A 318 -25.84 -23.13 -91.14
N TYR A 319 -26.74 -22.56 -91.95
CA TYR A 319 -28.04 -23.13 -92.36
C TYR A 319 -28.79 -22.10 -93.23
N LEU A 320 -29.45 -22.60 -94.28
CA LEU A 320 -30.28 -21.84 -95.22
C LEU A 320 -31.63 -21.51 -94.57
N THR A 321 -31.80 -20.30 -94.08
CA THR A 321 -33.12 -19.65 -93.94
C THR A 321 -32.92 -18.14 -93.98
N GLU A 322 -33.44 -17.50 -95.03
CA GLU A 322 -33.47 -16.05 -95.16
C GLU A 322 -34.37 -15.47 -94.05
N GLY A 323 -33.79 -14.72 -93.11
CA GLY A 323 -34.55 -13.84 -92.20
C GLY A 323 -34.25 -13.88 -90.69
N SER A 324 -33.10 -14.35 -90.19
CA SER A 324 -32.81 -14.35 -88.74
C SER A 324 -31.89 -13.19 -88.29
N HIS A 325 -32.21 -12.64 -87.12
CA HIS A 325 -31.66 -11.44 -86.48
C HIS A 325 -30.13 -11.48 -86.26
N VAL A 326 -29.50 -10.31 -86.42
CA VAL A 326 -28.09 -10.06 -86.11
C VAL A 326 -28.05 -9.48 -84.71
N ASP A 327 -27.19 -9.98 -83.81
CA ASP A 327 -26.94 -9.42 -82.48
C ASP A 327 -26.96 -7.88 -82.51
N ASP A 328 -27.81 -7.27 -81.68
CA ASP A 328 -28.06 -5.84 -81.73
C ASP A 328 -26.94 -5.04 -81.06
N PHE A 329 -26.53 -3.93 -81.69
CA PHE A 329 -25.48 -3.08 -81.15
C PHE A 329 -26.00 -2.20 -80.02
N LEU A 330 -25.38 -2.32 -78.83
CA LEU A 330 -25.78 -1.60 -77.62
C LEU A 330 -24.91 -0.36 -77.35
N GLY A 331 -23.68 -0.30 -77.84
CA GLY A 331 -22.81 0.88 -77.69
C GLY A 331 -21.32 0.58 -77.82
N SER A 332 -20.49 1.63 -77.88
CA SER A 332 -19.03 1.49 -78.00
C SER A 332 -18.25 2.46 -77.11
N VAL A 333 -17.00 2.14 -76.81
CA VAL A 333 -16.03 2.99 -76.10
C VAL A 333 -14.69 2.96 -76.83
N ASN A 334 -14.09 4.13 -77.03
CA ASN A 334 -12.77 4.31 -77.62
C ASN A 334 -11.85 5.02 -76.62
N LEU A 335 -10.74 4.38 -76.24
CA LEU A 335 -9.73 4.95 -75.33
C LEU A 335 -8.39 5.04 -76.04
N LYS A 336 -7.89 6.26 -76.27
CA LYS A 336 -6.53 6.41 -76.80
C LYS A 336 -5.52 5.99 -75.74
N ILE A 337 -4.55 5.15 -76.14
CA ILE A 337 -3.54 4.64 -75.20
C ILE A 337 -2.70 5.79 -74.62
N SER A 338 -2.37 6.80 -75.43
CA SER A 338 -1.67 8.02 -75.00
C SER A 338 -2.41 8.89 -73.97
N GLU A 339 -3.73 8.72 -73.81
CA GLU A 339 -4.54 9.48 -72.85
C GLU A 339 -4.66 8.77 -71.49
N ILE A 340 -4.18 7.53 -71.37
CA ILE A 340 -4.20 6.78 -70.11
C ILE A 340 -3.10 7.33 -69.19
N PRO A 341 -3.43 7.85 -67.99
CA PRO A 341 -2.43 8.36 -67.06
C PRO A 341 -1.61 7.22 -66.45
N SER A 342 -0.41 7.54 -65.99
CA SER A 342 0.48 6.58 -65.31
C SER A 342 -0.12 5.94 -64.04
N THR A 343 -1.18 6.52 -63.48
CA THR A 343 -1.93 5.97 -62.32
C THR A 343 -3.05 5.01 -62.73
N GLY A 344 -3.29 4.82 -64.03
CA GLY A 344 -4.44 4.09 -64.56
C GLY A 344 -5.74 4.89 -64.51
N ILE A 345 -6.77 4.33 -65.14
CA ILE A 345 -8.14 4.81 -65.14
C ILE A 345 -9.04 3.83 -64.39
N ASP A 346 -9.99 4.37 -63.62
CA ASP A 346 -11.07 3.62 -62.99
C ASP A 346 -12.30 4.54 -63.02
N LYS A 347 -13.09 4.47 -64.10
CA LYS A 347 -14.20 5.41 -64.30
C LYS A 347 -15.31 4.86 -65.19
N TRP A 348 -16.47 5.50 -65.08
CA TRP A 348 -17.60 5.30 -65.98
C TRP A 348 -17.39 6.02 -67.31
N PHE A 349 -17.61 5.30 -68.40
CA PHE A 349 -17.60 5.80 -69.78
C PHE A 349 -19.02 5.80 -70.32
N SER A 350 -19.44 6.89 -70.95
CA SER A 350 -20.73 6.93 -71.65
C SER A 350 -20.60 6.24 -72.99
N LEU A 351 -21.61 5.43 -73.36
CA LEU A 351 -21.57 4.66 -74.59
C LEU A 351 -21.80 5.55 -75.82
N GLU A 352 -20.98 5.34 -76.85
CA GLU A 352 -21.02 6.08 -78.11
C GLU A 352 -21.63 5.23 -79.23
N GLY A 353 -22.40 5.88 -80.11
CA GLY A 353 -22.91 5.28 -81.34
C GLY A 353 -21.82 5.18 -82.43
N ARG A 354 -21.91 4.19 -83.31
CA ARG A 354 -20.92 4.01 -84.41
C ARG A 354 -20.91 5.15 -85.43
N ASN A 355 -22.08 5.72 -85.70
CA ASN A 355 -22.32 6.86 -86.58
C ASN A 355 -23.30 7.82 -85.88
N GLU A 356 -23.37 9.09 -86.30
CA GLU A 356 -24.31 10.09 -85.77
C GLU A 356 -25.79 9.67 -85.83
N SER A 357 -26.13 8.64 -86.61
CA SER A 357 -27.48 8.07 -86.75
C SER A 357 -27.82 6.97 -85.74
N SER A 358 -26.86 6.48 -84.94
CA SER A 358 -27.09 5.42 -83.94
C SER A 358 -27.57 6.03 -82.61
N LYS A 359 -28.82 5.74 -82.21
CA LYS A 359 -29.28 6.03 -80.84
C LYS A 359 -28.70 4.98 -79.90
N VAL A 360 -27.85 5.42 -78.97
CA VAL A 360 -27.21 4.57 -77.96
C VAL A 360 -27.45 5.19 -76.59
N ARG A 361 -27.72 4.36 -75.59
CA ARG A 361 -27.92 4.76 -74.19
C ARG A 361 -27.19 3.80 -73.26
N GLY A 362 -26.62 4.33 -72.19
CA GLY A 362 -25.97 3.56 -71.13
C GLY A 362 -24.56 4.03 -70.84
N GLN A 363 -23.98 3.45 -69.79
CA GLN A 363 -22.59 3.68 -69.39
C GLN A 363 -21.92 2.35 -69.03
N ILE A 364 -20.60 2.28 -69.21
CA ILE A 364 -19.78 1.13 -68.82
C ILE A 364 -18.65 1.56 -67.90
N HIS A 365 -18.41 0.80 -66.85
CA HIS A 365 -17.34 1.00 -65.88
C HIS A 365 -16.14 0.15 -66.29
N ILE A 366 -15.05 0.85 -66.66
CA ILE A 366 -13.81 0.22 -67.11
C ILE A 366 -12.68 0.68 -66.21
N ARG A 367 -11.89 -0.29 -65.73
CA ARG A 367 -10.58 -0.03 -65.12
C ARG A 367 -9.49 -0.43 -66.10
N ALA A 368 -8.51 0.43 -66.34
CA ALA A 368 -7.38 0.10 -67.21
C ALA A 368 -6.08 0.72 -66.71
N ASN A 369 -4.97 -0.01 -66.85
CA ASN A 369 -3.64 0.47 -66.52
C ASN A 369 -2.59 -0.04 -67.52
N LEU A 370 -1.46 0.65 -67.56
CA LEU A 370 -0.31 0.29 -68.40
C LEU A 370 0.76 -0.36 -67.51
N THR A 371 1.33 -1.45 -67.99
CA THR A 371 2.49 -2.13 -67.39
C THR A 371 3.48 -2.50 -68.50
N THR A 372 4.70 -2.89 -68.13
CA THR A 372 5.70 -3.35 -69.10
C THR A 372 6.04 -4.81 -68.93
N ARG A 373 6.66 -5.40 -69.96
CA ARG A 373 7.25 -6.73 -69.91
C ARG A 373 8.56 -6.76 -70.69
N GLU A 374 9.56 -7.42 -70.10
CA GLU A 374 10.81 -7.71 -70.77
C GLU A 374 10.74 -9.04 -71.53
N ASP A 375 11.29 -9.09 -72.76
CA ASP A 375 11.32 -10.30 -73.60
C ASP A 375 12.44 -11.27 -73.15
N ARG A 376 12.50 -11.57 -71.84
CA ARG A 376 13.56 -12.37 -71.18
C ARG A 376 13.20 -13.84 -70.95
N GLY A 377 12.03 -14.30 -71.42
CA GLY A 377 11.61 -15.71 -71.30
C GLY A 377 11.13 -16.15 -69.90
N ILE A 378 10.82 -15.20 -69.02
CA ILE A 378 10.27 -15.41 -67.67
C ILE A 378 8.73 -15.56 -67.75
N SER A 379 8.14 -16.26 -66.78
CA SER A 379 6.69 -16.44 -66.64
C SER A 379 5.95 -15.10 -66.57
N GLU A 380 4.76 -14.99 -67.17
CA GLU A 380 3.96 -13.75 -67.28
C GLU A 380 3.39 -13.22 -65.95
N GLU A 381 3.63 -13.93 -64.85
CA GLU A 381 3.08 -13.67 -63.52
C GLU A 381 4.15 -13.49 -62.43
N ASP A 382 5.44 -13.57 -62.77
CA ASP A 382 6.54 -13.51 -61.80
C ASP A 382 7.23 -12.13 -61.85
N ASN A 383 6.88 -11.25 -60.91
CA ASN A 383 7.47 -9.90 -60.73
C ASN A 383 8.41 -9.83 -59.51
N TRP A 384 8.96 -10.97 -59.06
CA TRP A 384 9.75 -11.05 -57.83
C TRP A 384 11.05 -10.24 -57.87
N THR A 385 11.69 -10.15 -59.05
CA THR A 385 12.90 -9.34 -59.24
C THR A 385 12.59 -7.86 -59.05
N ASP A 386 11.53 -7.37 -59.68
CA ASP A 386 11.08 -5.98 -59.58
C ASP A 386 10.73 -5.61 -58.13
N ILE A 387 10.13 -6.53 -57.35
CA ILE A 387 9.84 -6.30 -55.92
C ILE A 387 11.12 -6.06 -55.12
N LYS A 388 12.17 -6.86 -55.37
CA LYS A 388 13.47 -6.72 -54.70
C LYS A 388 14.17 -5.42 -55.07
N GLU A 389 14.28 -5.16 -56.36
CA GLU A 389 14.90 -3.94 -56.88
C GLU A 389 14.15 -2.69 -56.39
N HIS A 390 12.81 -2.76 -56.27
CA HIS A 390 12.01 -1.68 -55.72
C HIS A 390 12.26 -1.42 -54.23
N VAL A 391 12.50 -2.46 -53.42
CA VAL A 391 12.92 -2.30 -52.01
C VAL A 391 14.29 -1.63 -51.94
N GLU A 392 15.26 -2.12 -52.71
CA GLU A 392 16.63 -1.57 -52.72
C GLU A 392 16.67 -0.12 -53.21
N LEU A 393 15.89 0.21 -54.24
CA LEU A 393 15.77 1.56 -54.76
C LEU A 393 15.17 2.52 -53.73
N LEU A 394 14.13 2.06 -53.03
CA LEU A 394 13.51 2.81 -51.95
C LEU A 394 14.49 3.06 -50.80
N GLU A 395 15.32 2.07 -50.44
CA GLU A 395 16.36 2.22 -49.42
C GLU A 395 17.42 3.26 -49.79
N ILE A 396 17.89 3.26 -51.04
CA ILE A 396 18.86 4.25 -51.55
C ILE A 396 18.26 5.66 -51.48
N PHE A 397 17.00 5.82 -51.89
CA PHE A 397 16.33 7.11 -51.84
C PHE A 397 16.09 7.59 -50.41
N ILE A 398 15.73 6.70 -49.48
CA ILE A 398 15.65 7.04 -48.05
C ILE A 398 17.00 7.56 -47.54
N ASP A 399 18.11 6.88 -47.84
CA ASP A 399 19.44 7.31 -47.40
C ASP A 399 19.83 8.67 -47.97
N HIS A 400 19.53 8.91 -49.24
CA HIS A 400 19.81 10.18 -49.90
C HIS A 400 18.99 11.33 -49.29
N GLU A 401 17.69 11.15 -49.10
CA GLU A 401 16.80 12.16 -48.50
C GLU A 401 17.18 12.47 -47.04
N LEU A 402 17.58 11.45 -46.27
CA LEU A 402 18.09 11.62 -44.90
C LEU A 402 19.42 12.40 -44.85
N LYS A 403 20.30 12.23 -45.85
CA LYS A 403 21.55 13.02 -45.97
C LYS A 403 21.25 14.49 -46.27
N LEU A 404 20.21 14.77 -47.04
CA LEU A 404 19.78 16.13 -47.37
C LEU A 404 18.99 16.80 -46.22
N PHE A 405 18.36 16.01 -45.36
CA PHE A 405 17.58 16.50 -44.24
C PHE A 405 18.47 17.18 -43.17
N LYS A 406 18.22 18.47 -42.91
CA LYS A 406 19.03 19.30 -41.99
C LYS A 406 18.67 19.15 -40.50
N GLY A 407 17.64 18.36 -40.17
CA GLY A 407 17.18 18.13 -38.79
C GLY A 407 17.65 16.81 -38.19
N GLU A 408 17.25 16.52 -36.95
CA GLU A 408 17.46 15.18 -36.37
C GLU A 408 16.63 14.14 -37.13
N THR A 409 17.20 12.98 -37.43
CA THR A 409 16.52 11.88 -38.16
C THR A 409 15.23 11.41 -37.48
N THR A 410 15.11 11.63 -36.16
CA THR A 410 13.94 11.40 -35.30
C THR A 410 12.77 12.36 -35.55
N GLN A 411 12.92 13.33 -36.46
CA GLN A 411 11.88 14.31 -36.83
C GLN A 411 11.46 14.20 -38.29
N TRP A 412 12.14 13.36 -39.09
CA TRP A 412 11.80 13.16 -40.49
C TRP A 412 10.48 12.39 -40.62
N ALA A 413 9.56 12.93 -41.43
CA ALA A 413 8.20 12.42 -41.61
C ALA A 413 8.09 11.35 -42.72
N GLY A 414 9.21 10.91 -43.30
CA GLY A 414 9.23 9.97 -44.43
C GLY A 414 8.85 10.63 -45.76
N GLU A 415 9.06 11.93 -45.90
CA GLU A 415 8.79 12.68 -47.13
C GLU A 415 9.90 12.42 -48.15
N LEU A 416 9.52 11.91 -49.32
CA LEU A 416 10.41 11.73 -50.47
C LEU A 416 10.26 12.92 -51.42
N SER A 417 11.33 13.31 -52.12
CA SER A 417 11.24 14.33 -53.16
C SER A 417 10.35 13.89 -54.32
N ARG A 418 9.86 14.85 -55.09
CA ARG A 418 9.08 14.58 -56.31
C ARG A 418 9.87 13.73 -57.33
N GLY A 419 11.20 13.82 -57.31
CA GLY A 419 12.09 13.00 -58.15
C GLY A 419 12.02 11.52 -57.75
N ALA A 420 12.27 11.22 -56.47
CA ALA A 420 12.12 9.87 -55.92
C ALA A 420 10.73 9.29 -56.15
N GLU A 421 9.67 10.03 -55.82
CA GLU A 421 8.29 9.57 -56.00
C GLU A 421 7.97 9.26 -57.47
N THR A 422 8.51 10.03 -58.41
CA THR A 422 8.29 9.81 -59.85
C THR A 422 8.98 8.54 -60.32
N ILE A 423 10.25 8.33 -59.92
CA ILE A 423 11.01 7.14 -60.32
C ILE A 423 10.40 5.88 -59.70
N LEU A 424 10.10 5.90 -58.40
CA LEU A 424 9.48 4.76 -57.71
C LEU A 424 8.10 4.44 -58.29
N HIS A 425 7.27 5.45 -58.59
CA HIS A 425 5.99 5.25 -59.25
C HIS A 425 6.16 4.59 -60.62
N GLN A 426 7.10 5.07 -61.43
CA GLN A 426 7.37 4.54 -62.76
C GLN A 426 7.92 3.11 -62.72
N HIS A 427 8.83 2.81 -61.79
CA HIS A 427 9.34 1.47 -61.56
C HIS A 427 8.23 0.50 -61.13
N ALA A 428 7.36 0.93 -60.20
CA ALA A 428 6.26 0.10 -59.72
C ALA A 428 5.26 -0.26 -60.82
N ILE A 429 4.86 0.69 -61.66
CA ILE A 429 3.91 0.42 -62.76
C ILE A 429 4.56 -0.40 -63.88
N GLN A 430 5.84 -0.15 -64.19
CA GLN A 430 6.57 -0.89 -65.21
C GLN A 430 6.74 -2.37 -64.79
N GLY A 431 7.16 -2.63 -63.55
CA GLY A 431 7.29 -3.98 -62.98
C GLY A 431 5.96 -4.62 -62.54
N GLY A 432 4.81 -3.96 -62.74
CA GLY A 432 3.50 -4.50 -62.36
C GLY A 432 3.34 -4.75 -60.86
N ILE A 433 4.00 -3.97 -60.01
CA ILE A 433 3.93 -4.06 -58.56
C ILE A 433 2.53 -3.64 -58.08
N THR A 434 1.85 -4.53 -57.37
CA THR A 434 0.51 -4.29 -56.81
C THR A 434 0.56 -3.36 -55.59
N ASP A 435 -0.57 -2.73 -55.24
CA ASP A 435 -0.64 -1.83 -54.07
C ASP A 435 -0.21 -2.50 -52.75
N ILE A 436 -0.51 -3.80 -52.59
CA ILE A 436 -0.09 -4.56 -51.40
C ILE A 436 1.41 -4.87 -51.41
N GLN A 437 1.98 -5.25 -52.56
CA GLN A 437 3.41 -5.44 -52.71
C GLN A 437 4.15 -4.12 -52.47
N HIS A 438 3.65 -3.00 -53.00
CA HIS A 438 4.22 -1.67 -52.75
C HIS A 438 4.17 -1.30 -51.26
N SER A 439 3.06 -1.56 -50.56
CA SER A 439 2.95 -1.35 -49.11
C SER A 439 3.90 -2.25 -48.30
N MET A 440 4.09 -3.50 -48.76
CA MET A 440 5.05 -4.44 -48.20
C MET A 440 6.49 -3.94 -48.38
N CYS A 441 6.88 -3.51 -49.60
CA CYS A 441 8.20 -2.96 -49.89
C CYS A 441 8.50 -1.74 -49.01
N ARG A 442 7.52 -0.85 -48.81
CA ARG A 442 7.64 0.29 -47.90
C ARG A 442 7.91 -0.15 -46.46
N TRP A 443 7.17 -1.13 -45.93
CA TRP A 443 7.45 -1.63 -44.59
C TRP A 443 8.86 -2.22 -44.47
N ILE A 444 9.28 -3.04 -45.44
CA ILE A 444 10.60 -3.69 -45.44
C ILE A 444 11.72 -2.64 -45.42
N ALA A 445 11.73 -1.71 -46.39
CA ALA A 445 12.76 -0.68 -46.50
C ALA A 445 12.83 0.21 -45.24
N TYR A 446 11.70 0.75 -44.79
CA TYR A 446 11.68 1.66 -43.63
C TYR A 446 12.00 0.95 -42.30
N SER A 447 11.59 -0.31 -42.13
CA SER A 447 11.90 -1.08 -40.91
C SER A 447 13.38 -1.47 -40.81
N GLN A 448 14.04 -1.71 -41.95
CA GLN A 448 15.48 -1.93 -42.00
C GLN A 448 16.26 -0.63 -41.74
N LYS A 449 15.90 0.46 -42.43
CA LYS A 449 16.54 1.78 -42.27
C LYS A 449 16.33 2.42 -40.90
N TYR A 450 15.26 2.05 -40.21
CA TYR A 450 15.07 2.44 -38.81
C TYR A 450 16.25 2.03 -37.93
N SER A 451 16.81 0.82 -38.12
CA SER A 451 17.96 0.34 -37.36
C SER A 451 19.26 1.03 -37.75
N GLU A 452 19.34 1.77 -38.85
CA GLU A 452 20.54 2.49 -39.29
C GLU A 452 20.51 3.96 -38.87
N HIS A 453 19.36 4.62 -38.98
CA HIS A 453 19.22 6.07 -38.83
C HIS A 453 18.36 6.54 -37.64
N ILE A 454 17.81 5.63 -36.82
CA ILE A 454 16.92 5.95 -35.68
C ILE A 454 15.72 6.79 -36.15
N LEU A 455 14.88 6.20 -37.00
CA LEU A 455 13.65 6.83 -37.49
C LEU A 455 12.56 6.90 -36.41
N THR A 456 11.62 7.82 -36.58
CA THR A 456 10.48 7.99 -35.66
C THR A 456 9.54 6.79 -35.68
N TYR A 457 9.17 6.27 -34.52
CA TYR A 457 8.15 5.23 -34.41
C TYR A 457 6.78 5.66 -34.98
N LYS A 458 6.44 6.96 -34.90
CA LYS A 458 5.22 7.48 -35.54
C LYS A 458 5.17 7.21 -37.05
N LEU A 459 6.30 7.35 -37.74
CA LEU A 459 6.41 7.06 -39.16
C LEU A 459 6.19 5.56 -39.42
N LEU A 460 6.90 4.70 -38.69
CA LEU A 460 6.75 3.26 -38.81
C LEU A 460 5.30 2.81 -38.54
N LEU A 461 4.64 3.36 -37.52
CA LEU A 461 3.24 3.07 -37.22
C LEU A 461 2.31 3.44 -38.39
N SER A 462 2.52 4.58 -39.03
CA SER A 462 1.73 4.98 -40.20
C SER A 462 1.91 4.03 -41.39
N ILE A 463 3.14 3.53 -41.61
CA ILE A 463 3.44 2.55 -42.66
C ILE A 463 2.81 1.20 -42.33
N THR A 464 2.88 0.76 -41.07
CA THR A 464 2.20 -0.43 -40.56
C THR A 464 0.69 -0.35 -40.80
N GLU A 465 0.06 0.79 -40.53
CA GLU A 465 -1.37 1.00 -40.75
C GLU A 465 -1.76 0.95 -42.23
N GLN A 466 -0.94 1.53 -43.11
CA GLN A 466 -1.13 1.45 -44.56
C GLN A 466 -1.04 -0.01 -45.06
N LEU A 467 -0.09 -0.79 -44.55
CA LEU A 467 0.05 -2.21 -44.90
C LEU A 467 -1.21 -3.00 -44.50
N GLU A 468 -1.74 -2.79 -43.30
CA GLU A 468 -2.96 -3.46 -42.83
C GLU A 468 -4.20 -3.04 -43.63
N GLN A 469 -4.35 -1.74 -43.94
CA GLN A 469 -5.49 -1.24 -44.71
C GLN A 469 -5.53 -1.79 -46.14
N THR A 470 -4.35 -2.04 -46.73
CA THR A 470 -4.21 -2.57 -48.10
C THR A 470 -4.38 -4.09 -48.12
N TRP A 471 -4.21 -4.76 -46.99
CA TRP A 471 -4.38 -6.22 -46.83
C TRP A 471 -5.84 -6.66 -46.75
N LYS A 472 -6.58 -6.63 -47.87
CA LYS A 472 -8.01 -7.02 -47.91
C LYS A 472 -8.30 -8.43 -48.48
N SER A 473 -7.34 -9.06 -49.17
CA SER A 473 -7.60 -10.24 -50.03
C SER A 473 -6.78 -11.51 -49.74
N LYS A 474 -5.99 -11.58 -48.65
CA LYS A 474 -5.15 -12.75 -48.28
C LYS A 474 -4.23 -13.28 -49.41
N SER A 475 -3.71 -12.39 -50.27
CA SER A 475 -3.12 -12.77 -51.56
C SER A 475 -1.60 -12.55 -51.67
N LEU A 476 -0.81 -12.90 -50.64
CA LEU A 476 0.66 -12.95 -50.78
C LEU A 476 1.11 -14.33 -51.25
N SER A 477 2.09 -14.34 -52.14
CA SER A 477 2.86 -15.52 -52.47
C SER A 477 3.66 -16.02 -51.26
N ARG A 478 4.18 -17.24 -51.35
CA ARG A 478 5.01 -17.81 -50.28
C ARG A 478 6.29 -16.99 -50.06
N ASP A 479 6.96 -16.61 -51.14
CA ASP A 479 8.23 -15.89 -51.08
C ASP A 479 8.02 -14.47 -50.53
N GLU A 480 6.94 -13.79 -50.91
CA GLU A 480 6.55 -12.50 -50.33
C GLU A 480 6.25 -12.59 -48.83
N SER A 481 5.50 -13.61 -48.43
CA SER A 481 5.21 -13.84 -47.01
C SER A 481 6.47 -14.16 -46.20
N ASP A 482 7.44 -14.88 -46.77
CA ASP A 482 8.68 -15.23 -46.09
C ASP A 482 9.60 -13.99 -45.97
N MET A 483 9.68 -13.14 -47.00
CA MET A 483 10.42 -11.86 -46.95
C MET A 483 9.82 -10.89 -45.91
N LEU A 484 8.50 -10.77 -45.88
CA LEU A 484 7.82 -9.91 -44.89
C LEU A 484 7.98 -10.45 -43.46
N ARG A 485 7.93 -11.79 -43.27
CA ARG A 485 8.23 -12.45 -41.98
C ARG A 485 9.63 -12.12 -41.49
N GLU A 486 10.63 -12.17 -42.36
CA GLU A 486 12.02 -11.87 -42.00
C GLU A 486 12.14 -10.43 -41.51
N ALA A 487 11.59 -9.46 -42.25
CA ALA A 487 11.58 -8.05 -41.86
C ALA A 487 10.89 -7.82 -40.50
N PHE A 488 9.72 -8.42 -40.27
CA PHE A 488 9.06 -8.36 -38.95
C PHE A 488 9.92 -8.93 -37.83
N THR A 489 10.56 -10.08 -38.08
CA THR A 489 11.36 -10.79 -37.07
C THR A 489 12.60 -9.98 -36.68
N VAL A 490 13.31 -9.41 -37.66
CA VAL A 490 14.48 -8.56 -37.42
C VAL A 490 14.09 -7.33 -36.59
N PHE A 491 13.02 -6.63 -37.01
CA PHE A 491 12.54 -5.43 -36.31
C PHE A 491 12.12 -5.73 -34.87
N ILE A 492 11.36 -6.80 -34.65
CA ILE A 492 10.92 -7.23 -33.32
C ILE A 492 12.12 -7.55 -32.45
N ASN A 493 13.08 -8.34 -32.94
CA ASN A 493 14.29 -8.68 -32.19
C ASN A 493 15.08 -7.43 -31.76
N ASP A 494 15.20 -6.44 -32.64
CA ASP A 494 15.88 -5.18 -32.31
C ASP A 494 15.11 -4.35 -31.27
N CYS A 495 13.78 -4.33 -31.35
CA CYS A 495 12.95 -3.72 -30.31
C CYS A 495 13.13 -4.42 -28.96
N PHE A 496 13.13 -5.75 -28.92
CA PHE A 496 13.36 -6.52 -27.69
C PHE A 496 14.76 -6.33 -27.10
N LYS A 497 15.80 -6.17 -27.93
CA LYS A 497 17.16 -5.81 -27.47
C LYS A 497 17.20 -4.41 -26.82
N GLN A 498 16.43 -3.45 -27.33
CA GLN A 498 16.31 -2.14 -26.70
C GLN A 498 15.53 -2.24 -25.39
N LEU A 499 14.43 -2.99 -25.39
CA LEU A 499 13.61 -3.18 -24.18
C LEU A 499 14.34 -3.97 -23.08
N SER A 500 15.28 -4.86 -23.41
CA SER A 500 16.10 -5.53 -22.39
C SER A 500 17.01 -4.57 -21.63
N ARG A 501 17.19 -3.35 -22.13
CA ARG A 501 17.97 -2.28 -21.49
C ARG A 501 17.10 -1.07 -21.11
N ILE A 502 15.83 -1.28 -20.76
CA ILE A 502 14.87 -0.20 -20.41
C ILE A 502 15.46 0.85 -19.46
N ARG A 503 16.11 0.40 -18.38
CA ARG A 503 16.64 1.29 -17.33
C ARG A 503 17.84 2.13 -17.77
N ASP A 504 18.59 1.65 -18.77
CA ASP A 504 19.79 2.30 -19.28
C ASP A 504 19.45 3.25 -20.45
N LEU A 505 18.55 2.80 -21.34
CA LEU A 505 18.18 3.54 -22.55
C LEU A 505 17.04 4.51 -22.31
N PHE A 506 16.00 4.12 -21.57
CA PHE A 506 14.81 4.95 -21.37
C PHE A 506 14.73 5.46 -19.93
N PRO A 507 15.63 6.34 -19.47
CA PRO A 507 15.66 6.78 -18.08
C PRO A 507 14.38 7.55 -17.73
N ALA A 508 13.77 7.18 -16.61
CA ALA A 508 12.46 7.66 -16.15
C ALA A 508 12.32 9.20 -16.01
N VAL A 509 13.44 9.92 -15.83
CA VAL A 509 13.44 11.38 -15.68
C VAL A 509 13.35 12.12 -17.03
N ASN A 510 13.68 11.45 -18.14
CA ASN A 510 13.67 12.06 -19.48
C ASN A 510 12.32 11.83 -20.18
N LYS A 511 11.53 12.91 -20.32
CA LYS A 511 10.21 12.86 -20.97
C LYS A 511 10.27 12.33 -22.41
N THR A 512 11.22 12.79 -23.21
CA THR A 512 11.39 12.37 -24.61
C THR A 512 11.70 10.88 -24.72
N SER A 513 12.53 10.34 -23.82
CA SER A 513 12.79 8.89 -23.76
C SER A 513 11.54 8.09 -23.38
N MET A 514 10.74 8.59 -22.44
CA MET A 514 9.49 7.92 -22.05
C MET A 514 8.43 7.93 -23.16
N GLU A 515 8.28 9.04 -23.88
CA GLU A 515 7.42 9.12 -25.07
C GLU A 515 7.87 8.14 -26.17
N ARG A 516 9.18 7.95 -26.34
CA ARG A 516 9.72 6.95 -27.27
C ARG A 516 9.43 5.52 -26.83
N LEU A 517 9.53 5.22 -25.53
CA LEU A 517 9.18 3.90 -24.98
C LEU A 517 7.70 3.57 -25.22
N GLU A 518 6.81 4.52 -25.01
CA GLU A 518 5.37 4.37 -25.29
C GLU A 518 5.11 4.09 -26.77
N GLN A 519 5.76 4.82 -27.67
CA GLN A 519 5.62 4.61 -29.11
C GLN A 519 6.16 3.25 -29.57
N LEU A 520 7.32 2.82 -29.03
CA LEU A 520 7.91 1.50 -29.31
C LEU A 520 6.93 0.39 -28.91
N LEU A 521 6.39 0.45 -27.69
CA LEU A 521 5.41 -0.52 -27.20
C LEU A 521 4.11 -0.50 -28.01
N THR A 522 3.67 0.68 -28.46
CA THR A 522 2.48 0.84 -29.30
C THR A 522 2.63 0.14 -30.66
N ILE A 523 3.79 0.25 -31.32
CA ILE A 523 4.05 -0.47 -32.57
C ILE A 523 4.06 -1.98 -32.33
N LEU A 524 4.74 -2.46 -31.29
CA LEU A 524 4.75 -3.90 -30.99
C LEU A 524 3.33 -4.43 -30.74
N ALA A 525 2.52 -3.68 -30.00
CA ALA A 525 1.11 -4.02 -29.77
C ALA A 525 0.30 -4.04 -31.07
N LYS A 526 0.52 -3.07 -31.96
CA LYS A 526 -0.14 -2.98 -33.26
C LYS A 526 0.27 -4.14 -34.17
N LEU A 527 1.56 -4.44 -34.29
CA LEU A 527 2.09 -5.53 -35.12
C LEU A 527 1.50 -6.89 -34.71
N HIS A 528 1.53 -7.23 -33.42
CA HIS A 528 0.90 -8.47 -32.91
C HIS A 528 -0.64 -8.47 -33.05
N GLY A 529 -1.25 -7.31 -33.28
CA GLY A 529 -2.67 -7.13 -33.52
C GLY A 529 -3.12 -7.37 -34.96
N MET A 530 -2.22 -7.16 -35.94
CA MET A 530 -2.51 -7.20 -37.38
C MET A 530 -2.82 -8.60 -37.90
N GLU A 531 -3.71 -8.68 -38.89
CA GLU A 531 -4.02 -9.93 -39.57
C GLU A 531 -2.88 -10.41 -40.46
N VAL A 532 -2.19 -9.50 -41.16
CA VAL A 532 -1.05 -9.86 -42.03
C VAL A 532 0.12 -10.44 -41.20
N PHE A 533 0.37 -9.90 -40.01
CA PHE A 533 1.41 -10.40 -39.11
C PHE A 533 1.11 -11.82 -38.62
N ARG A 534 -0.15 -12.10 -38.24
CA ARG A 534 -0.56 -13.46 -37.83
C ARG A 534 -0.49 -14.45 -38.98
N TYR A 535 -0.77 -14.00 -40.21
CA TYR A 535 -0.65 -14.82 -41.40
C TYR A 535 0.82 -15.18 -41.69
N CYS A 536 1.72 -14.19 -41.67
CA CYS A 536 3.14 -14.41 -41.91
C CYS A 536 3.82 -15.16 -40.74
N CYS A 537 3.44 -14.90 -39.49
CA CYS A 537 4.06 -15.43 -38.27
C CYS A 537 3.10 -16.26 -37.40
N PRO A 538 2.62 -17.45 -37.84
CA PRO A 538 1.53 -18.17 -37.19
C PRO A 538 1.86 -18.81 -35.84
N PHE A 539 3.15 -19.06 -35.54
CA PHE A 539 3.60 -19.76 -34.33
C PHE A 539 4.21 -18.84 -33.26
N GLN A 540 4.05 -17.52 -33.39
CA GLN A 540 4.64 -16.58 -32.45
C GLN A 540 3.84 -16.53 -31.14
N ASN A 541 4.54 -16.39 -30.00
CA ASN A 541 3.88 -16.31 -28.71
C ASN A 541 3.11 -14.99 -28.59
N SER A 542 2.17 -14.93 -27.64
CA SER A 542 1.54 -13.65 -27.31
C SER A 542 2.59 -12.62 -26.90
N LEU A 543 2.45 -11.37 -27.34
CA LEU A 543 3.35 -10.27 -27.01
C LEU A 543 3.59 -10.17 -25.49
N GLN A 544 2.54 -10.40 -24.70
CA GLN A 544 2.61 -10.36 -23.23
C GLN A 544 3.55 -11.43 -22.66
N TYR A 545 3.58 -12.63 -23.23
CA TYR A 545 4.47 -13.70 -22.79
C TYR A 545 5.94 -13.38 -23.10
N GLU A 546 6.23 -12.93 -24.33
CA GLU A 546 7.59 -12.58 -24.75
C GLU A 546 8.14 -11.40 -23.93
N LEU A 547 7.34 -10.34 -23.76
CA LEU A 547 7.69 -9.20 -22.91
C LEU A 547 7.88 -9.61 -21.45
N THR A 548 7.01 -10.46 -20.90
CA THR A 548 7.17 -10.94 -19.51
C THR A 548 8.48 -11.72 -19.34
N SER A 549 8.81 -12.58 -20.29
CA SER A 549 10.06 -13.36 -20.26
C SER A 549 11.29 -12.44 -20.35
N MET A 550 11.28 -11.50 -21.30
CA MET A 550 12.36 -10.53 -21.46
C MET A 550 12.52 -9.61 -20.25
N ILE A 551 11.44 -9.08 -19.68
CA ILE A 551 11.48 -8.20 -18.49
C ILE A 551 12.08 -8.95 -17.29
N LYS A 552 11.74 -10.23 -17.12
CA LYS A 552 12.33 -11.07 -16.06
C LYS A 552 13.83 -11.21 -16.24
N THR A 553 14.30 -11.61 -17.42
CA THR A 553 15.72 -11.83 -17.70
C THR A 553 16.52 -10.52 -17.58
N SER A 554 16.05 -9.46 -18.23
CA SER A 554 16.70 -8.15 -18.19
C SER A 554 16.78 -7.55 -16.79
N THR A 555 15.75 -7.73 -15.96
CA THR A 555 15.77 -7.24 -14.58
C THR A 555 16.79 -7.99 -13.73
N ILE A 556 16.92 -9.31 -13.92
CA ILE A 556 17.95 -10.11 -13.23
C ILE A 556 19.34 -9.66 -13.66
N GLU A 557 19.59 -9.52 -14.96
CA GLU A 557 20.90 -9.09 -15.47
C GLU A 557 21.26 -7.68 -14.99
N TRP A 558 20.31 -6.74 -15.02
CA TRP A 558 20.53 -5.39 -14.49
C TRP A 558 20.81 -5.42 -13.00
N PHE A 559 20.05 -6.18 -12.22
CA PHE A 559 20.24 -6.31 -10.78
C PHE A 559 21.63 -6.88 -10.46
N ASP A 560 22.02 -7.97 -11.14
CA ASP A 560 23.32 -8.61 -10.94
C ASP A 560 24.47 -7.65 -11.32
N ARG A 561 24.32 -6.83 -12.38
CA ARG A 561 25.28 -5.76 -12.74
C ARG A 561 25.42 -4.72 -11.61
N VAL A 562 24.30 -4.18 -11.12
CA VAL A 562 24.29 -3.15 -10.06
C VAL A 562 24.85 -3.71 -8.75
N ALA A 563 24.41 -4.89 -8.33
CA ALA A 563 24.90 -5.57 -7.13
C ALA A 563 26.42 -5.82 -7.21
N THR A 564 26.92 -6.26 -8.37
CA THR A 564 28.36 -6.48 -8.59
C THR A 564 29.16 -5.17 -8.55
N GLN A 565 28.60 -4.06 -9.05
CA GLN A 565 29.26 -2.74 -8.98
C GLN A 565 29.46 -2.25 -7.54
N ILE A 566 28.46 -2.48 -6.68
CA ILE A 566 28.49 -2.08 -5.27
C ILE A 566 29.39 -3.01 -4.45
N THR A 567 29.37 -4.31 -4.72
CA THR A 567 30.10 -5.35 -3.94
C THR A 567 31.57 -5.54 -4.34
N LYS A 568 32.14 -4.63 -5.18
CA LYS A 568 33.54 -4.73 -5.61
C LYS A 568 34.51 -4.73 -4.40
N PRO A 569 35.61 -5.51 -4.46
CA PRO A 569 36.46 -5.78 -3.31
C PRO A 569 37.38 -4.59 -3.02
N ARG A 570 36.97 -3.71 -2.11
CA ARG A 570 37.88 -2.85 -1.36
C ARG A 570 37.82 -3.33 0.08
N LEU A 571 38.79 -4.17 0.48
CA LEU A 571 39.04 -4.67 1.85
C LEU A 571 37.76 -5.02 2.65
N ARG A 572 37.31 -6.29 2.60
CA ARG A 572 36.07 -6.71 3.26
C ARG A 572 36.22 -6.70 4.78
N SER A 573 35.55 -5.77 5.46
CA SER A 573 35.08 -5.96 6.82
C SER A 573 33.61 -6.37 6.81
N ASP A 574 33.17 -7.09 7.85
CA ASP A 574 31.79 -7.44 8.17
C ASP A 574 30.83 -6.22 8.08
N GLU A 575 31.30 -5.05 8.53
CA GLU A 575 30.61 -3.76 8.41
C GLU A 575 30.37 -3.33 6.95
N ASP A 576 31.31 -3.60 6.04
CA ASP A 576 31.18 -3.23 4.63
C ASP A 576 30.14 -4.09 3.91
N THR A 577 29.96 -5.35 4.32
CA THR A 577 28.92 -6.23 3.77
C THR A 577 27.51 -5.67 4.06
N LEU A 578 27.26 -5.27 5.32
CA LEU A 578 25.99 -4.64 5.71
C LEU A 578 25.78 -3.29 5.01
N ARG A 579 26.81 -2.45 4.90
CA ARG A 579 26.73 -1.16 4.18
C ARG A 579 26.40 -1.34 2.71
N ASN A 580 27.01 -2.32 2.04
CA ASN A 580 26.72 -2.65 0.65
C ASN A 580 25.27 -3.10 0.48
N ALA A 581 24.74 -3.92 1.40
CA ALA A 581 23.34 -4.31 1.40
C ALA A 581 22.41 -3.09 1.57
N ILE A 582 22.72 -2.18 2.50
CA ILE A 582 21.96 -0.94 2.71
C ILE A 582 21.91 -0.09 1.44
N GLU A 583 23.05 0.16 0.78
CA GLU A 583 23.10 0.93 -0.47
C GLU A 583 22.28 0.27 -1.57
N LEU A 584 22.38 -1.06 -1.71
CA LEU A 584 21.60 -1.82 -2.68
C LEU A 584 20.09 -1.70 -2.41
N VAL A 585 19.65 -1.79 -1.15
CA VAL A 585 18.23 -1.60 -0.79
C VAL A 585 17.74 -0.21 -1.18
N TYR A 586 18.50 0.86 -0.91
CA TYR A 586 18.08 2.22 -1.30
C TYR A 586 18.03 2.42 -2.82
N LEU A 587 18.92 1.78 -3.59
CA LEU A 587 18.82 1.80 -5.05
C LEU A 587 17.55 1.08 -5.53
N MET A 588 17.18 -0.04 -4.89
CA MET A 588 15.93 -0.73 -5.20
C MET A 588 14.69 0.08 -4.79
N VAL A 589 14.76 0.87 -3.71
CA VAL A 589 13.70 1.83 -3.35
C VAL A 589 13.54 2.89 -4.45
N GLY A 590 14.65 3.41 -4.99
CA GLY A 590 14.63 4.35 -6.12
C GLY A 590 14.07 3.74 -7.41
N ASP A 591 14.45 2.50 -7.73
CA ASP A 591 13.92 1.76 -8.89
C ASP A 591 12.43 1.46 -8.75
N ALA A 592 11.98 1.03 -7.57
CA ALA A 592 10.58 0.77 -7.28
C ALA A 592 9.72 2.03 -7.46
N HIS A 593 10.18 3.16 -6.90
CA HIS A 593 9.52 4.45 -7.06
C HIS A 593 9.40 4.86 -8.54
N SER A 594 10.51 4.80 -9.28
CA SER A 594 10.54 5.17 -10.69
C SER A 594 9.68 4.25 -11.55
N SER A 595 9.69 2.94 -11.24
CA SER A 595 8.91 1.94 -11.95
C SER A 595 7.41 2.12 -11.78
N ILE A 596 6.93 2.42 -10.57
CA ILE A 596 5.51 2.67 -10.32
C ILE A 596 5.05 3.96 -11.00
N LYS A 597 5.85 5.02 -10.93
CA LYS A 597 5.46 6.35 -11.41
C LYS A 597 5.50 6.48 -12.93
N TYR A 598 6.52 5.93 -13.59
CA TYR A 598 6.80 6.20 -15.00
C TYR A 598 6.64 4.97 -15.91
N TYR A 599 7.23 3.81 -15.57
CA TYR A 599 7.18 2.64 -16.46
C TYR A 599 5.83 1.92 -16.40
N ASN A 600 5.29 1.66 -15.21
CA ASN A 600 4.09 0.84 -15.04
C ASN A 600 2.85 1.39 -15.77
N PRO A 601 2.53 2.71 -15.72
CA PRO A 601 1.38 3.27 -16.43
C PRO A 601 1.46 3.08 -17.95
N ILE A 602 2.67 3.15 -18.53
CA ILE A 602 2.86 2.98 -19.97
C ILE A 602 2.61 1.52 -20.37
N PHE A 603 3.16 0.56 -19.63
CA PHE A 603 2.93 -0.87 -19.90
C PHE A 603 1.47 -1.30 -19.67
N GLU A 604 0.79 -0.73 -18.66
CA GLU A 604 -0.62 -1.03 -18.41
C GLU A 604 -1.54 -0.45 -19.49
N SER A 605 -1.27 0.77 -19.95
CA SER A 605 -2.09 1.44 -20.98
C SER A 605 -1.89 0.84 -22.38
N THR A 606 -0.65 0.52 -22.76
CA THR A 606 -0.33 0.03 -24.13
C THR A 606 -0.51 -1.48 -24.29
N VAL A 607 0.06 -2.29 -23.41
CA VAL A 607 0.12 -3.77 -23.56
C VAL A 607 -0.68 -4.53 -22.49
N LYS A 608 -1.41 -3.81 -21.61
CA LYS A 608 -2.23 -4.36 -20.53
C LYS A 608 -1.47 -5.31 -19.60
N MET A 609 -0.27 -4.90 -19.21
CA MET A 609 0.62 -5.69 -18.35
C MET A 609 1.24 -4.80 -17.26
N SER A 610 1.37 -5.34 -16.06
CA SER A 610 2.02 -4.64 -14.95
C SER A 610 3.54 -4.90 -14.98
N PHE A 611 4.31 -3.94 -15.50
CA PHE A 611 5.78 -3.96 -15.46
C PHE A 611 6.30 -4.09 -14.02
N TYR A 612 5.74 -3.32 -13.09
CA TYR A 612 6.23 -3.25 -11.71
C TYR A 612 6.10 -4.58 -10.96
N ASN A 613 4.95 -5.27 -11.06
CA ASN A 613 4.77 -6.58 -10.42
C ASN A 613 5.85 -7.59 -10.87
N ILE A 614 6.17 -7.62 -12.17
CA ILE A 614 7.18 -8.55 -12.71
C ILE A 614 8.57 -8.21 -12.17
N THR A 615 8.97 -6.94 -12.24
CA THR A 615 10.31 -6.50 -11.82
C THR A 615 10.49 -6.62 -10.32
N PHE A 616 9.52 -6.17 -9.52
CA PHE A 616 9.61 -6.18 -8.06
C PHE A 616 9.72 -7.59 -7.49
N LYS A 617 8.99 -8.58 -8.03
CA LYS A 617 9.14 -9.98 -7.60
C LYS A 617 10.55 -10.52 -7.80
N LYS A 618 11.18 -10.20 -8.94
CA LYS A 618 12.55 -10.67 -9.24
C LYS A 618 13.61 -9.92 -8.44
N ILE A 619 13.38 -8.64 -8.19
CA ILE A 619 14.22 -7.85 -7.27
C ILE A 619 14.08 -8.38 -5.85
N ASP A 620 12.87 -8.65 -5.35
CA ASP A 620 12.62 -9.22 -4.01
C ASP A 620 13.35 -10.56 -3.83
N GLU A 621 13.21 -11.48 -4.79
CA GLU A 621 13.87 -12.80 -4.77
C GLU A 621 15.38 -12.67 -4.59
N LYS A 622 16.03 -11.85 -5.42
CA LYS A 622 17.49 -11.67 -5.45
C LYS A 622 18.03 -10.79 -4.32
N LEU A 623 17.34 -9.69 -4.00
CA LEU A 623 17.74 -8.75 -2.95
C LEU A 623 17.69 -9.42 -1.58
N MET A 624 16.60 -10.13 -1.30
CA MET A 624 16.45 -10.78 -0.01
C MET A 624 17.48 -11.90 0.17
N ASP A 625 17.91 -12.61 -0.89
CA ASP A 625 18.99 -13.59 -0.78
C ASP A 625 20.33 -12.95 -0.38
N ILE A 626 20.67 -11.79 -0.94
CA ILE A 626 21.88 -11.04 -0.55
C ILE A 626 21.77 -10.53 0.89
N VAL A 627 20.61 -10.00 1.26
CA VAL A 627 20.37 -9.44 2.60
C VAL A 627 20.35 -10.54 3.67
N ILE A 628 19.69 -11.67 3.42
CA ILE A 628 19.66 -12.81 4.34
C ILE A 628 21.07 -13.33 4.54
N LYS A 629 21.85 -13.50 3.47
CA LYS A 629 23.25 -13.91 3.58
C LYS A 629 24.09 -12.92 4.40
N ALA A 630 23.92 -11.61 4.18
CA ALA A 630 24.58 -10.58 4.96
C ALA A 630 24.17 -10.60 6.44
N LEU A 631 22.92 -10.97 6.75
CA LEU A 631 22.46 -11.15 8.13
C LEU A 631 23.04 -12.43 8.74
N GLU A 632 23.07 -13.54 8.01
CA GLU A 632 23.62 -14.84 8.45
C GLU A 632 25.10 -14.76 8.83
N GLU A 633 25.89 -13.99 8.06
CA GLU A 633 27.30 -13.73 8.36
C GLU A 633 27.47 -13.02 9.73
N GLU A 634 26.53 -12.15 10.13
CA GLU A 634 26.62 -11.33 11.36
C GLU A 634 25.91 -11.90 12.59
N LEU A 635 24.75 -12.54 12.39
CA LEU A 635 23.87 -13.02 13.48
C LEU A 635 23.95 -14.54 13.68
N GLY A 636 24.60 -15.28 12.76
CA GLY A 636 24.74 -16.73 12.81
C GLY A 636 23.41 -17.50 12.84
N ASP A 637 23.41 -18.69 13.47
CA ASP A 637 22.24 -19.60 13.55
C ASP A 637 21.01 -19.02 14.28
N GLN A 638 21.12 -17.83 14.89
CA GLN A 638 20.04 -17.20 15.65
C GLN A 638 18.92 -16.61 14.77
N ILE A 639 19.12 -16.53 13.45
CA ILE A 639 18.13 -16.02 12.48
C ILE A 639 16.92 -16.95 12.33
N HIS A 640 17.11 -18.26 12.52
CA HIS A 640 16.05 -19.26 12.37
C HIS A 640 15.27 -19.55 13.66
N GLN A 641 15.60 -18.91 14.77
CA GLN A 641 14.94 -19.16 16.06
C GLN A 641 13.68 -18.30 16.21
N CYS A 642 12.53 -18.96 16.07
CA CYS A 642 11.18 -18.40 16.21
C CYS A 642 10.98 -17.69 17.58
N PRO A 643 10.18 -16.60 17.67
CA PRO A 643 10.01 -15.83 18.91
C PRO A 643 9.36 -16.58 20.09
N SER A 644 8.69 -17.72 19.82
CA SER A 644 7.72 -18.32 20.75
C SER A 644 8.29 -19.14 21.91
N LYS A 645 9.60 -19.42 21.97
CA LYS A 645 10.23 -20.19 23.08
C LYS A 645 11.11 -19.35 24.04
N PHE A 646 10.92 -18.04 24.09
CA PHE A 646 11.86 -17.11 24.75
C PHE A 646 11.44 -16.54 26.12
N LEU A 647 10.39 -17.07 26.76
CA LEU A 647 9.94 -16.58 28.08
C LEU A 647 10.77 -17.11 29.28
N GLU A 648 11.72 -18.02 29.06
CA GLU A 648 12.65 -18.49 30.09
C GLU A 648 14.08 -18.12 29.73
N VAL A 649 14.46 -16.86 29.97
CA VAL A 649 15.88 -16.52 30.13
C VAL A 649 16.11 -16.41 31.64
N LYS A 650 16.78 -17.43 32.21
CA LYS A 650 17.44 -17.27 33.51
C LYS A 650 18.34 -16.05 33.41
N GLU A 651 18.19 -15.12 34.34
CA GLU A 651 19.12 -14.01 34.51
C GLU A 651 20.54 -14.58 34.55
N PRO A 652 21.46 -14.12 33.68
CA PRO A 652 22.86 -14.48 33.84
C PRO A 652 23.37 -13.72 35.07
N ASP A 653 23.62 -14.48 36.14
CA ASP A 653 24.51 -14.07 37.22
C ASP A 653 25.85 -13.64 36.59
N SER A 654 26.34 -12.46 36.96
CA SER A 654 27.53 -11.75 36.44
C SER A 654 27.34 -11.01 35.11
N VAL A 655 27.11 -9.70 35.22
CA VAL A 655 27.13 -8.75 34.10
C VAL A 655 28.58 -8.47 33.74
N ASP A 656 29.06 -9.06 32.65
CA ASP A 656 30.34 -8.72 32.02
C ASP A 656 30.17 -7.40 31.24
N VAL A 657 30.18 -6.28 31.97
CA VAL A 657 30.00 -4.90 31.44
C VAL A 657 31.15 -4.49 30.50
N LEU A 658 32.26 -5.25 30.44
CA LEU A 658 33.51 -4.84 29.79
C LEU A 658 33.69 -5.30 28.33
N ALA A 659 32.73 -5.99 27.71
CA ALA A 659 32.94 -6.61 26.40
C ALA A 659 32.19 -5.97 25.20
N PHE A 660 31.89 -4.66 25.24
CA PHE A 660 31.56 -3.93 24.01
C PHE A 660 32.83 -3.33 23.40
N ALA A 661 33.54 -4.12 22.61
CA ALA A 661 34.52 -3.57 21.66
C ALA A 661 33.80 -2.56 20.74
N SER A 662 34.46 -1.47 20.38
CA SER A 662 33.92 -0.38 19.53
C SER A 662 33.30 -0.87 18.22
N GLY A 663 33.70 -2.04 17.70
CA GLY A 663 33.10 -2.67 16.51
C GLY A 663 31.67 -3.18 16.69
N ALA A 664 31.27 -3.64 17.89
CA ALA A 664 29.94 -4.26 18.10
C ALA A 664 28.78 -3.25 18.11
N GLU A 665 29.05 -2.00 18.51
CA GLU A 665 28.06 -0.91 18.46
C GLU A 665 27.80 -0.48 17.02
N GLN A 666 28.86 -0.38 16.21
CA GLN A 666 28.78 0.04 14.82
C GLN A 666 28.02 -0.96 13.93
N ILE A 667 28.25 -2.26 14.13
CA ILE A 667 27.48 -3.33 13.47
C ILE A 667 25.99 -3.24 13.86
N SER A 668 25.70 -2.97 15.14
CA SER A 668 24.32 -2.82 15.62
C SER A 668 23.59 -1.63 14.96
N LEU A 669 24.30 -0.53 14.71
CA LEU A 669 23.77 0.63 13.97
C LEU A 669 23.53 0.32 12.50
N CYS A 670 24.42 -0.45 11.85
CA CYS A 670 24.24 -0.90 10.47
C CYS A 670 23.03 -1.82 10.34
N LEU A 671 22.84 -2.78 11.25
CA LEU A 671 21.66 -3.64 11.28
C LEU A 671 20.37 -2.83 11.44
N PHE A 672 20.39 -1.76 12.24
CA PHE A 672 19.23 -0.88 12.38
C PHE A 672 18.96 -0.06 11.11
N GLU A 673 19.99 0.49 10.46
CA GLU A 673 19.83 1.20 9.18
C GLU A 673 19.29 0.25 8.09
N LEU A 674 19.78 -0.99 8.05
CA LEU A 674 19.31 -2.03 7.14
C LEU A 674 17.83 -2.34 7.39
N TYR A 675 17.42 -2.54 8.64
CA TYR A 675 16.02 -2.74 9.01
C TYR A 675 15.13 -1.59 8.51
N LEU A 676 15.53 -0.34 8.76
CA LEU A 676 14.76 0.83 8.31
C LEU A 676 14.67 0.92 6.78
N SER A 677 15.77 0.60 6.08
CA SER A 677 15.79 0.60 4.61
C SER A 677 14.86 -0.48 4.01
N LEU A 678 14.85 -1.69 4.58
CA LEU A 678 13.92 -2.76 4.19
C LEU A 678 12.48 -2.41 4.54
N HIS A 679 12.25 -1.78 5.69
CA HIS A 679 10.94 -1.29 6.07
C HIS A 679 10.40 -0.29 5.04
N GLU A 680 11.21 0.65 4.56
CA GLU A 680 10.81 1.58 3.50
C GLU A 680 10.51 0.86 2.18
N LEU A 681 11.35 -0.09 1.75
CA LEU A 681 11.10 -0.89 0.55
C LEU A 681 9.81 -1.71 0.68
N SER A 682 9.53 -2.26 1.86
CA SER A 682 8.34 -3.05 2.13
C SER A 682 7.04 -2.27 1.95
N LYS A 683 7.04 -0.94 2.05
CA LYS A 683 5.85 -0.10 1.81
C LYS A 683 5.39 -0.17 0.35
N TYR A 684 6.30 -0.46 -0.58
CA TYR A 684 5.99 -0.56 -2.00
C TYR A 684 5.29 -1.89 -2.38
N LYS A 685 5.26 -2.89 -1.49
CA LYS A 685 4.52 -4.14 -1.72
C LYS A 685 3.02 -3.95 -1.96
N ILE A 686 2.46 -2.81 -1.52
CA ILE A 686 1.05 -2.46 -1.71
C ILE A 686 0.72 -2.30 -3.21
N TYR A 687 1.69 -1.98 -4.05
CA TYR A 687 1.50 -1.85 -5.50
C TYR A 687 1.62 -3.18 -6.27
N VAL A 688 1.92 -4.29 -5.58
CA VAL A 688 1.91 -5.65 -6.16
C VAL A 688 0.50 -6.25 -6.04
N ASN A 689 0.11 -7.16 -6.93
CA ASN A 689 -1.21 -7.81 -6.89
C ASN A 689 -1.40 -8.63 -5.60
N GLU A 690 -2.63 -8.68 -5.08
CA GLU A 690 -2.95 -9.31 -3.79
C GLU A 690 -2.52 -10.78 -3.68
N THR A 691 -2.73 -11.56 -4.75
CA THR A 691 -2.35 -12.98 -4.81
C THR A 691 -0.85 -13.20 -4.66
N ASP A 692 -0.05 -12.23 -5.10
CA ASP A 692 1.40 -12.31 -5.16
C ASP A 692 2.08 -11.76 -3.91
N ARG A 693 1.41 -10.83 -3.20
CA ARG A 693 1.94 -10.18 -1.98
C ARG A 693 2.33 -11.20 -0.90
N ALA A 694 1.58 -12.30 -0.80
CA ALA A 694 1.82 -13.35 0.19
C ALA A 694 3.14 -14.10 -0.03
N ASN A 695 3.61 -14.18 -1.28
CA ASN A 695 4.80 -14.95 -1.67
C ASN A 695 6.10 -14.14 -1.68
N LEU A 696 6.03 -12.83 -1.39
CA LEU A 696 7.21 -11.97 -1.34
C LEU A 696 8.03 -12.25 -0.07
N LYS A 697 9.35 -12.44 -0.21
CA LYS A 697 10.28 -12.64 0.90
C LYS A 697 10.33 -11.41 1.81
N ILE A 698 10.26 -10.20 1.23
CA ILE A 698 10.21 -8.96 2.00
C ILE A 698 8.95 -8.82 2.85
N SER A 699 7.90 -9.61 2.66
CA SER A 699 6.72 -9.56 3.54
C SER A 699 7.05 -9.98 4.98
N GLN A 700 8.04 -10.86 5.16
CA GLN A 700 8.48 -11.38 6.46
C GLN A 700 9.85 -10.85 6.89
N TYR A 701 10.33 -9.75 6.29
CA TYR A 701 11.68 -9.21 6.53
C TYR A 701 12.00 -8.99 8.02
N HIS A 702 11.00 -8.58 8.81
CA HIS A 702 11.14 -8.33 10.24
C HIS A 702 11.52 -9.60 11.04
N GLY A 703 11.11 -10.79 10.58
CA GLY A 703 11.45 -12.06 11.23
C GLY A 703 12.96 -12.27 11.35
N TYR A 704 13.73 -11.84 10.35
CA TYR A 704 15.20 -11.96 10.35
C TYR A 704 15.91 -11.05 11.37
N PHE A 705 15.23 -10.04 11.92
CA PHE A 705 15.79 -9.10 12.90
C PHE A 705 15.39 -9.40 14.34
N GLY A 706 14.69 -10.51 14.62
CA GLY A 706 14.20 -10.83 15.97
C GLY A 706 15.32 -10.92 17.02
N ALA A 707 16.47 -11.48 16.68
CA ALA A 707 17.65 -11.53 17.55
C ALA A 707 18.28 -10.13 17.75
N ALA A 708 18.34 -9.32 16.69
CA ALA A 708 18.86 -7.96 16.74
C ALA A 708 18.02 -7.05 17.66
N VAL A 709 16.69 -7.13 17.60
CA VAL A 709 15.80 -6.36 18.49
C VAL A 709 16.04 -6.70 19.96
N LYS A 710 16.17 -7.98 20.30
CA LYS A 710 16.49 -8.41 21.68
C LYS A 710 17.80 -7.80 22.16
N LYS A 711 18.83 -7.81 21.31
CA LYS A 711 20.14 -7.21 21.60
C LYS A 711 20.02 -5.70 21.79
N TRP A 712 19.30 -5.00 20.91
CA TRP A 712 19.08 -3.54 21.02
C TRP A 712 18.35 -3.17 22.32
N LEU A 713 17.30 -3.91 22.70
CA LEU A 713 16.56 -3.67 23.95
C LEU A 713 17.42 -3.95 25.19
N SER A 714 18.22 -5.03 25.18
CA SER A 714 19.14 -5.32 26.29
C SER A 714 20.23 -4.25 26.44
N VAL A 715 20.79 -3.75 25.32
CA VAL A 715 21.79 -2.68 25.34
C VAL A 715 21.17 -1.37 25.83
N ALA A 716 19.97 -1.03 25.33
CA ALA A 716 19.23 0.14 25.79
C ALA A 716 19.03 0.07 27.32
N ARG A 717 18.48 -1.04 27.83
CA ARG A 717 18.28 -1.28 29.28
C ARG A 717 19.56 -1.03 30.08
N ASN A 718 20.65 -1.71 29.75
CA ASN A 718 21.89 -1.63 30.53
C ASN A 718 22.49 -0.22 30.50
N LYS A 719 22.44 0.48 29.35
CA LYS A 719 22.94 1.86 29.23
C LYS A 719 22.08 2.85 30.03
N ILE A 720 20.75 2.67 30.09
CA ILE A 720 19.87 3.52 30.91
C ILE A 720 20.17 3.34 32.40
N LEU A 721 20.35 2.10 32.86
CA LEU A 721 20.68 1.83 34.27
C LEU A 721 21.99 2.51 34.66
N HIS A 722 23.02 2.41 33.82
CA HIS A 722 24.29 3.08 34.06
C HIS A 722 24.18 4.62 34.03
N ARG A 723 23.39 5.17 33.10
CA ARG A 723 23.13 6.62 33.03
C ARG A 723 22.40 7.13 34.27
N ILE A 724 21.46 6.34 34.80
CA ILE A 724 20.78 6.63 36.07
C ILE A 724 21.78 6.69 37.22
N GLU A 725 22.61 5.65 37.39
CA GLU A 725 23.63 5.61 38.45
C GLU A 725 24.52 6.85 38.43
N ARG A 726 25.09 7.17 37.26
CA ARG A 726 25.97 8.34 37.08
C ARG A 726 25.26 9.67 37.25
N SER A 727 24.02 9.79 36.77
CA SER A 727 23.23 11.02 36.91
C SER A 727 22.92 11.32 38.38
N VAL A 728 22.62 10.29 39.18
CA VAL A 728 22.36 10.42 40.62
C VAL A 728 23.65 10.66 41.37
N GLU A 729 24.76 9.97 41.06
CA GLU A 729 26.08 10.20 41.69
C GLU A 729 26.54 11.65 41.56
N ASN A 730 26.40 12.24 40.37
CA ASN A 730 26.86 13.59 40.06
C ASN A 730 25.90 14.71 40.50
N ASP A 731 24.69 14.35 40.95
CA ASP A 731 23.70 15.34 41.38
C ASP A 731 24.14 16.10 42.63
N LYS A 732 24.00 17.43 42.63
CA LYS A 732 24.33 18.26 43.80
C LYS A 732 23.10 18.75 44.56
N TYR A 733 21.90 18.30 44.18
CA TYR A 733 20.63 18.81 44.70
C TYR A 733 20.50 20.33 44.50
N GLU A 734 20.97 20.82 43.36
CA GLU A 734 20.81 22.22 42.93
C GLU A 734 19.68 22.30 41.89
N THR A 735 18.77 23.25 42.05
CA THR A 735 17.71 23.50 41.06
C THR A 735 18.29 23.99 39.75
N VAL A 736 17.74 23.51 38.63
CA VAL A 736 18.09 24.06 37.33
C VAL A 736 17.56 25.50 37.19
N LEU A 737 18.46 26.48 37.23
CA LEU A 737 18.12 27.88 36.97
C LEU A 737 17.78 28.06 35.48
N THR A 738 16.49 28.18 35.16
CA THR A 738 16.05 28.62 33.82
C THR A 738 15.59 30.07 33.87
N ALA A 739 15.94 30.86 32.85
CA ALA A 739 15.66 32.30 32.78
C ALA A 739 14.16 32.68 32.77
N THR A 740 13.26 31.70 32.77
CA THR A 740 11.81 31.89 32.54
C THR A 740 10.89 31.11 33.49
N SER A 741 11.42 30.27 34.40
CA SER A 741 10.59 29.54 35.37
C SER A 741 11.38 28.99 36.57
N ASN A 742 10.79 29.05 37.77
CA ASN A 742 11.31 28.39 38.97
C ASN A 742 11.08 26.87 38.87
N VAL A 743 11.97 26.16 38.18
CA VAL A 743 11.93 24.71 38.07
C VAL A 743 12.41 24.08 39.38
N LYS A 744 11.54 23.34 40.07
CA LYS A 744 11.82 22.69 41.37
C LYS A 744 12.45 21.29 41.26
N PHE A 745 13.20 21.05 40.18
CA PHE A 745 13.80 19.76 39.83
C PHE A 745 15.30 19.93 39.60
N THR A 746 16.06 18.85 39.78
CA THR A 746 17.50 18.81 39.51
C THR A 746 17.80 18.39 38.07
N ALA A 747 19.09 18.42 37.70
CA ALA A 747 19.54 17.93 36.41
C ALA A 747 19.39 16.39 36.26
N SER A 748 19.43 15.62 37.36
CA SER A 748 19.39 14.16 37.30
C SER A 748 18.01 13.65 36.84
N SER A 749 16.92 14.20 37.38
CA SER A 749 15.57 13.81 37.00
C SER A 749 15.21 14.19 35.56
N LEU A 750 15.77 15.30 35.07
CA LEU A 750 15.61 15.71 33.68
C LEU A 750 16.34 14.77 32.72
N ASP A 751 17.56 14.34 33.06
CA ASP A 751 18.35 13.42 32.23
C ASP A 751 17.67 12.05 32.10
N VAL A 752 17.18 11.50 33.22
CA VAL A 752 16.46 10.21 33.22
C VAL A 752 15.12 10.31 32.48
N SER A 753 14.39 11.42 32.63
CA SER A 753 13.16 11.66 31.86
C SER A 753 13.43 11.69 30.35
N ASN A 754 14.52 12.33 29.92
CA ASN A 754 14.91 12.35 28.51
C ASN A 754 15.26 10.95 28.00
N CYS A 755 15.92 10.12 28.81
CA CYS A 755 16.19 8.73 28.45
C CYS A 755 14.88 7.96 28.19
N PHE A 756 13.86 8.14 29.03
CA PHE A 756 12.55 7.50 28.84
C PHE A 756 11.90 7.92 27.53
N SER A 757 11.90 9.21 27.21
CA SER A 757 11.38 9.72 25.94
C SER A 757 12.18 9.23 24.73
N GLN A 758 13.51 9.09 24.82
CA GLN A 758 14.35 8.56 23.75
C GLN A 758 14.03 7.08 23.43
N ILE A 759 13.81 6.24 24.46
CA ILE A 759 13.39 4.84 24.28
C ILE A 759 12.01 4.79 23.62
N ALA A 760 11.08 5.65 24.06
CA ALA A 760 9.75 5.71 23.48
C ALA A 760 9.80 6.14 21.99
N GLN A 761 10.70 7.05 21.64
CA GLN A 761 10.95 7.43 20.24
C GLN A 761 11.59 6.29 19.44
N PHE A 762 12.59 5.60 19.99
CA PHE A 762 13.21 4.43 19.37
C PHE A 762 12.16 3.36 19.05
N TRP A 763 11.29 3.02 20.01
CA TRP A 763 10.21 2.06 19.82
C TRP A 763 9.23 2.49 18.71
N ARG A 764 8.79 3.76 18.73
CA ARG A 764 7.89 4.28 17.69
C ARG A 764 8.49 4.24 16.30
N ARG A 765 9.80 4.48 16.16
CA ARG A 765 10.50 4.42 14.88
C ARG A 765 10.76 2.99 14.41
N LEU A 766 10.93 2.05 15.33
CA LEU A 766 11.04 0.63 15.01
C LEU A 766 9.78 0.15 14.29
N ALA A 767 8.60 0.68 14.64
CA ALA A 767 7.33 0.42 13.96
C ALA A 767 7.13 -1.08 13.63
N TRP A 768 7.39 -1.92 14.64
CA TRP A 768 7.52 -3.36 14.46
C TRP A 768 6.22 -3.96 13.87
N PRO A 769 6.28 -4.64 12.73
CA PRO A 769 5.08 -5.02 11.99
C PRO A 769 4.35 -6.25 12.55
N ASP A 770 5.05 -7.13 13.27
CA ASP A 770 4.42 -8.30 13.91
C ASP A 770 3.76 -7.92 15.23
N MET A 771 2.46 -8.09 15.30
CA MET A 771 1.64 -7.59 16.39
C MET A 771 1.89 -8.32 17.72
N ILE A 772 2.07 -9.65 17.68
CA ILE A 772 2.27 -10.47 18.88
C ILE A 772 3.63 -10.17 19.50
N SER A 773 4.69 -10.21 18.70
CA SER A 773 6.03 -9.86 19.18
C SER A 773 6.08 -8.40 19.63
N SER A 774 5.37 -7.49 18.94
CA SER A 774 5.28 -6.09 19.33
C SER A 774 4.75 -5.92 20.76
N ILE A 775 3.64 -6.60 21.11
CA ILE A 775 3.10 -6.56 22.48
C ILE A 775 4.08 -7.16 23.50
N THR A 776 4.75 -8.25 23.14
CA THR A 776 5.73 -8.90 24.02
C THR A 776 6.93 -7.99 24.32
N TYR A 777 7.48 -7.33 23.29
CA TYR A 777 8.55 -6.35 23.46
C TYR A 777 8.08 -5.12 24.23
N LEU A 778 6.84 -4.68 24.04
CA LEU A 778 6.24 -3.56 24.77
C LEU A 778 6.15 -3.84 26.27
N ILE A 779 5.68 -5.03 26.65
CA ILE A 779 5.66 -5.49 28.04
C ILE A 779 7.08 -5.45 28.61
N LYS A 780 8.07 -5.96 27.86
CA LYS A 780 9.46 -5.99 28.30
C LYS A 780 10.04 -4.58 28.49
N ILE A 781 9.81 -3.66 27.56
CA ILE A 781 10.22 -2.25 27.66
C ILE A 781 9.59 -1.61 28.91
N THR A 782 8.30 -1.87 29.15
CA THR A 782 7.57 -1.33 30.31
C THR A 782 8.15 -1.85 31.62
N GLU A 783 8.43 -3.15 31.70
CA GLU A 783 9.09 -3.77 32.86
C GLU A 783 10.50 -3.20 33.09
N ASP A 784 11.30 -3.05 32.03
CA ASP A 784 12.66 -2.52 32.13
C ASP A 784 12.68 -1.03 32.53
N MET A 785 11.74 -0.22 32.03
CA MET A 785 11.59 1.19 32.44
C MET A 785 11.03 1.34 33.86
N ALA A 786 10.14 0.43 34.29
CA ALA A 786 9.68 0.38 35.68
C ALA A 786 10.83 0.06 36.64
N ASN A 787 11.70 -0.89 36.28
CA ASN A 787 12.90 -1.21 37.03
C ASN A 787 13.87 -0.02 37.10
N ALA A 788 14.07 0.68 35.99
CA ALA A 788 14.88 1.90 35.94
C ALA A 788 14.33 3.01 36.84
N ALA A 789 13.01 3.25 36.84
CA ALA A 789 12.37 4.24 37.71
C ALA A 789 12.51 3.89 39.20
N ARG A 790 12.36 2.61 39.55
CA ARG A 790 12.57 2.11 40.93
C ARG A 790 14.02 2.22 41.38
N LEU A 791 14.97 1.92 40.47
CA LEU A 791 16.39 2.07 40.75
C LEU A 791 16.73 3.55 41.03
N TYR A 792 16.24 4.48 40.21
CA TYR A 792 16.44 5.92 40.43
C TYR A 792 15.97 6.35 41.83
N ALA A 793 14.74 5.99 42.21
CA ALA A 793 14.21 6.32 43.53
C ALA A 793 15.03 5.70 44.68
N THR A 794 15.53 4.47 44.50
CA THR A 794 16.39 3.78 45.48
C THR A 794 17.75 4.47 45.64
N LEU A 795 18.37 4.88 44.53
CA LEU A 795 19.67 5.55 44.55
C LEU A 795 19.58 6.96 45.14
N VAL A 796 18.52 7.71 44.82
CA VAL A 796 18.27 9.03 45.41
C VAL A 796 18.10 8.91 46.92
N GLU A 797 17.32 7.94 47.40
CA GLU A 797 17.20 7.68 48.84
C GLU A 797 18.54 7.29 49.48
N ALA A 798 19.28 6.35 48.87
CA ALA A 798 20.57 5.91 49.38
C ALA A 798 21.56 7.08 49.50
N LYS A 799 21.57 7.98 48.51
CA LYS A 799 22.39 9.19 48.51
C LYS A 799 21.99 10.20 49.59
N LEU A 800 20.70 10.32 49.89
CA LEU A 800 20.24 11.13 51.03
C LEU A 800 20.68 10.51 52.37
N ASN A 801 20.65 9.18 52.49
CA ASN A 801 21.02 8.47 53.73
C ASN A 801 22.54 8.48 54.00
N THR A 802 23.38 8.53 52.97
CA THR A 802 24.86 8.58 53.13
C THR A 802 25.35 9.93 53.63
N ARG A 803 24.61 11.01 53.38
CA ARG A 803 24.75 12.23 54.17
C ARG A 803 24.23 11.93 55.58
N LYS A 804 25.15 11.69 56.52
CA LYS A 804 24.81 11.67 57.95
C LYS A 804 23.93 12.90 58.23
N ILE A 805 22.74 12.66 58.78
CA ILE A 805 21.80 13.70 59.27
C ILE A 805 22.66 14.80 59.89
N CYS A 806 22.71 15.95 59.22
CA CYS A 806 23.70 16.98 59.45
C CYS A 806 23.84 17.26 60.95
N GLU A 807 25.08 17.42 61.40
CA GLU A 807 25.44 17.91 62.72
C GLU A 807 24.60 19.14 63.09
N ALA A 808 23.52 18.91 63.82
CA ALA A 808 22.70 19.79 64.66
C ALA A 808 22.29 21.22 64.22
N ASN A 809 22.77 21.81 63.11
CA ASN A 809 22.67 23.26 62.92
C ASN A 809 22.08 23.78 61.60
N ASP A 810 21.77 22.95 60.59
CA ASP A 810 21.14 23.46 59.35
C ASP A 810 19.96 22.60 58.83
N VAL A 811 18.85 22.68 59.56
CA VAL A 811 17.56 22.05 59.20
C VAL A 811 17.01 22.61 57.88
N ALA A 812 17.33 23.84 57.51
CA ALA A 812 16.83 24.48 56.29
C ALA A 812 17.45 23.86 55.04
N CYS A 813 18.77 23.67 55.03
CA CYS A 813 19.49 23.01 53.94
C CYS A 813 19.00 21.57 53.71
N PHE A 814 18.85 20.78 54.79
CA PHE A 814 18.34 19.41 54.68
C PHE A 814 16.90 19.35 54.16
N THR A 815 16.04 20.27 54.60
CA THR A 815 14.65 20.38 54.11
C THR A 815 14.60 20.68 52.61
N GLN A 816 15.50 21.55 52.12
CA GLN A 816 15.60 21.86 50.69
C GLN A 816 16.03 20.63 49.87
N GLU A 817 17.05 19.90 50.31
CA GLU A 817 17.55 18.72 49.60
C GLU A 817 16.52 17.58 49.55
N VAL A 818 15.85 17.29 50.67
CA VAL A 818 14.75 16.33 50.73
C VAL A 818 13.61 16.77 49.79
N SER A 819 13.28 18.07 49.78
CA SER A 819 12.23 18.59 48.91
C SER A 819 12.54 18.40 47.42
N LEU A 820 13.79 18.68 47.01
CA LEU A 820 14.22 18.50 45.63
C LEU A 820 14.28 17.02 45.23
N ALA A 821 14.83 16.16 46.09
CA ALA A 821 14.89 14.73 45.85
C ALA A 821 13.50 14.09 45.66
N VAL A 822 12.52 14.47 46.51
CA VAL A 822 11.16 13.94 46.42
C VAL A 822 10.43 14.51 45.19
N ASN A 823 10.70 15.76 44.79
CA ASN A 823 10.19 16.32 43.53
C ASN A 823 10.74 15.57 42.31
N ASP A 824 12.03 15.26 42.32
CA ASP A 824 12.69 14.52 41.25
C ASP A 824 12.11 13.12 41.08
N ILE A 825 11.90 12.41 42.20
CA ILE A 825 11.26 11.10 42.20
C ILE A 825 9.81 11.19 41.66
N GLU A 826 9.04 12.22 42.05
CA GLU A 826 7.69 12.45 41.52
C GLU A 826 7.71 12.79 40.02
N ARG A 827 8.73 13.52 39.54
CA ARG A 827 8.89 13.79 38.10
C ARG A 827 9.09 12.51 37.31
N ILE A 828 9.95 11.61 37.78
CA ILE A 828 10.15 10.29 37.14
C ILE A 828 8.87 9.48 37.15
N ARG A 829 8.11 9.52 38.25
CA ARG A 829 6.79 8.89 38.35
C ARG A 829 5.82 9.42 37.30
N GLU A 830 5.69 10.74 37.14
CA GLU A 830 4.80 11.34 36.14
C GLU A 830 5.25 11.03 34.71
N SER A 831 6.56 11.09 34.42
CA SER A 831 7.14 10.68 33.13
C SER A 831 6.79 9.23 32.79
N PHE A 832 6.99 8.31 33.74
CA PHE A 832 6.65 6.91 33.57
C PHE A 832 5.13 6.67 33.44
N LYS A 833 4.30 7.43 34.16
CA LYS A 833 2.84 7.36 34.05
C LYS A 833 2.33 7.83 32.69
N THR A 834 3.03 8.74 32.02
CA THR A 834 2.71 9.18 30.66
C THR A 834 3.21 8.24 29.56
N LEU A 835 4.08 7.28 29.90
CA LEU A 835 4.68 6.33 28.96
C LEU A 835 3.67 5.51 28.14
N PRO A 836 2.53 5.02 28.69
CA PRO A 836 1.50 4.34 27.92
C PRO A 836 1.00 5.12 26.70
N ILE A 837 0.92 6.45 26.86
CA ILE A 837 0.48 7.36 25.80
C ILE A 837 1.62 7.52 24.78
N GLU A 838 2.85 7.75 25.25
CA GLU A 838 4.02 7.93 24.37
C GLU A 838 4.34 6.71 23.51
N LEU A 839 4.14 5.50 24.06
CA LEU A 839 4.33 4.23 23.36
C LEU A 839 3.09 3.78 22.59
N SER A 840 1.99 4.54 22.64
CA SER A 840 0.74 4.27 21.92
C SER A 840 0.14 2.88 22.19
N TYR A 841 0.10 2.46 23.46
CA TYR A 841 -0.41 1.15 23.88
C TYR A 841 -1.82 0.86 23.35
N ASP A 842 -2.74 1.82 23.47
CA ASP A 842 -4.14 1.62 23.08
C ASP A 842 -4.31 1.35 21.59
N LYS A 843 -3.52 2.01 20.73
CA LYS A 843 -3.59 1.77 19.27
C LYS A 843 -3.17 0.35 18.92
N LEU A 844 -2.16 -0.18 19.60
CA LEU A 844 -1.65 -1.54 19.37
C LEU A 844 -2.59 -2.60 19.93
N LEU A 845 -3.11 -2.41 21.14
CA LEU A 845 -4.04 -3.35 21.78
C LEU A 845 -5.38 -3.43 21.04
N VAL A 846 -5.94 -2.28 20.61
CA VAL A 846 -7.17 -2.26 19.78
C VAL A 846 -6.94 -2.92 18.42
N ALA A 847 -5.74 -2.77 17.83
CA ALA A 847 -5.41 -3.47 16.61
C ALA A 847 -5.32 -5.00 16.82
N ALA A 848 -4.83 -5.44 17.99
CA ALA A 848 -4.71 -6.86 18.35
C ALA A 848 -6.04 -7.55 18.64
N GLU A 849 -7.02 -6.83 19.17
CA GLU A 849 -8.38 -7.33 19.37
C GLU A 849 -9.05 -7.77 18.05
N LYS A 850 -8.58 -7.30 16.89
CA LYS A 850 -9.10 -7.71 15.57
C LYS A 850 -8.61 -9.08 15.10
N PHE A 851 -7.45 -9.54 15.58
CA PHE A 851 -6.78 -10.73 15.08
C PHE A 851 -6.61 -11.83 16.14
N HIS A 852 -6.79 -11.51 17.42
CA HIS A 852 -6.65 -12.44 18.55
C HIS A 852 -7.87 -12.43 19.48
N PRO A 853 -8.12 -13.52 20.25
CA PRO A 853 -9.19 -13.54 21.23
C PRO A 853 -9.06 -12.40 22.25
N ILE A 854 -10.18 -11.71 22.50
CA ILE A 854 -10.27 -10.58 23.43
C ILE A 854 -9.73 -10.95 24.82
N ALA A 855 -9.90 -12.20 25.26
CA ALA A 855 -9.36 -12.69 26.53
C ALA A 855 -7.82 -12.58 26.61
N VAL A 856 -7.10 -12.98 25.56
CA VAL A 856 -5.62 -12.95 25.53
C VAL A 856 -5.11 -11.51 25.47
N VAL A 857 -5.75 -10.65 24.67
CA VAL A 857 -5.39 -9.22 24.62
C VAL A 857 -5.72 -8.51 25.94
N GLY A 858 -6.80 -8.93 26.62
CA GLY A 858 -7.17 -8.49 27.95
C GLY A 858 -6.12 -8.86 29.01
N GLU A 859 -5.49 -10.03 28.93
CA GLU A 859 -4.38 -10.41 29.82
C GLU A 859 -3.15 -9.51 29.62
N TYR A 860 -2.78 -9.20 28.38
CA TYR A 860 -1.67 -8.29 28.10
C TYR A 860 -1.95 -6.87 28.58
N ARG A 861 -3.17 -6.36 28.34
CA ARG A 861 -3.62 -5.06 28.86
C ARG A 861 -3.49 -5.01 30.38
N LYS A 862 -4.05 -6.02 31.06
CA LYS A 862 -3.99 -6.13 32.52
C LYS A 862 -2.55 -6.19 33.01
N LYS A 863 -1.65 -6.93 32.35
CA LYS A 863 -0.23 -7.01 32.74
C LYS A 863 0.45 -5.63 32.67
N ILE A 864 0.26 -4.89 31.58
CA ILE A 864 0.85 -3.56 31.41
C ILE A 864 0.29 -2.56 32.45
N GLU A 865 -1.04 -2.51 32.59
CA GLU A 865 -1.71 -1.62 33.55
C GLU A 865 -1.29 -1.93 35.00
N THR A 866 -1.17 -3.22 35.34
CA THR A 866 -0.69 -3.65 36.66
C THR A 866 0.76 -3.24 36.88
N THR A 867 1.66 -3.45 35.91
CA THR A 867 3.07 -3.02 36.03
C THR A 867 3.19 -1.51 36.24
N VAL A 868 2.42 -0.71 35.48
CA VAL A 868 2.43 0.75 35.61
C VAL A 868 1.89 1.20 36.98
N ALA A 869 0.76 0.62 37.39
CA ALA A 869 0.14 0.92 38.68
C ALA A 869 1.05 0.54 39.86
N CYS A 870 1.62 -0.67 39.86
CA CYS A 870 2.55 -1.13 40.89
C CYS A 870 3.78 -0.24 40.98
N CYS A 871 4.43 0.09 39.86
CA CYS A 871 5.61 0.97 39.89
C CYS A 871 5.26 2.39 40.38
N SER A 872 4.11 2.95 39.98
CA SER A 872 3.65 4.24 40.51
C SER A 872 3.44 4.18 42.02
N GLN A 873 2.88 3.08 42.54
CA GLN A 873 2.65 2.87 43.95
C GLN A 873 3.97 2.70 44.72
N ASP A 874 4.89 1.88 44.22
CA ASP A 874 6.24 1.68 44.79
C ASP A 874 6.97 3.02 44.95
N ILE A 875 6.86 3.91 43.95
CA ILE A 875 7.47 5.24 43.97
C ILE A 875 6.78 6.15 45.00
N ILE A 876 5.44 6.14 45.09
CA ILE A 876 4.70 6.90 46.10
C ILE A 876 5.10 6.46 47.51
N GLU A 877 5.20 5.16 47.76
CA GLU A 877 5.63 4.63 49.06
C GLU A 877 7.04 5.07 49.41
N ARG A 878 7.96 5.08 48.43
CA ARG A 878 9.31 5.60 48.61
C ARG A 878 9.32 7.10 48.93
N ILE A 879 8.47 7.89 48.27
CA ILE A 879 8.28 9.32 48.58
C ILE A 879 7.84 9.49 50.04
N TYR A 880 6.84 8.74 50.50
CA TYR A 880 6.40 8.79 51.90
C TYR A 880 7.51 8.35 52.88
N GLN A 881 8.32 7.35 52.53
CA GLN A 881 9.46 6.93 53.35
C GLN A 881 10.52 8.04 53.51
N ILE A 882 10.83 8.75 52.43
CA ILE A 882 11.77 9.88 52.47
C ILE A 882 11.19 11.07 53.25
N LEU A 883 9.93 11.45 52.97
CA LEU A 883 9.25 12.54 53.67
C LEU A 883 9.05 12.24 55.15
N SER A 884 8.78 10.98 55.53
CA SER A 884 8.64 10.56 56.93
C SER A 884 9.90 10.91 57.74
N LYS A 885 11.10 10.78 57.17
CA LYS A 885 12.35 11.18 57.83
C LYS A 885 12.37 12.67 58.20
N LEU A 886 11.87 13.54 57.31
CA LEU A 886 11.72 14.97 57.61
C LEU A 886 10.73 15.21 58.75
N VAL A 887 9.60 14.49 58.76
CA VAL A 887 8.58 14.66 59.81
C VAL A 887 9.05 14.09 61.17
N THR A 888 9.81 12.99 61.19
CA THR A 888 10.38 12.43 62.45
C THR A 888 11.31 13.42 63.16
N MET A 889 11.98 14.32 62.41
CA MET A 889 12.79 15.37 63.01
C MET A 889 11.95 16.43 63.76
N MET A 890 10.66 16.53 63.47
CA MET A 890 9.74 17.51 64.07
C MET A 890 8.80 16.88 65.11
N GLU A 891 8.87 15.56 65.32
CA GLU A 891 7.92 14.82 66.15
C GLU A 891 7.96 15.25 67.62
N VAL A 892 9.15 15.56 68.15
CA VAL A 892 9.34 15.99 69.54
C VAL A 892 8.63 17.33 69.79
N GLU A 893 8.82 18.30 68.91
CA GLU A 893 8.19 19.62 69.00
C GLU A 893 6.67 19.53 68.77
N LEU A 894 6.22 18.75 67.78
CA LEU A 894 4.80 18.51 67.55
C LEU A 894 4.12 17.92 68.79
N LYS A 895 4.77 16.95 69.45
CA LYS A 895 4.27 16.37 70.70
C LYS A 895 4.13 17.41 71.81
N GLN A 896 5.15 18.26 71.99
CA GLN A 896 5.12 19.35 72.99
C GLN A 896 3.93 20.29 72.76
N TYR A 897 3.70 20.75 71.53
CA TYR A 897 2.59 21.64 71.22
C TYR A 897 1.22 20.95 71.33
N THR A 898 1.10 19.68 70.93
CA THR A 898 -0.16 18.93 71.09
C THR A 898 -0.51 18.68 72.56
N PHE A 899 0.50 18.50 73.42
CA PHE A 899 0.31 18.38 74.87
C PHE A 899 -0.25 19.69 75.48
N HIS A 900 0.22 20.85 75.02
CA HIS A 900 -0.34 22.13 75.45
C HIS A 900 -1.80 22.32 75.04
N ILE A 901 -2.21 21.77 73.88
CA ILE A 901 -3.62 21.77 73.45
C ILE A 901 -4.49 20.90 74.36
N THR A 902 -3.97 19.77 74.84
CA THR A 902 -4.72 18.86 75.70
C THR A 902 -4.79 19.31 77.16
N GLU A 903 -3.74 19.93 77.71
CA GLU A 903 -3.64 20.25 79.15
C GLU A 903 -3.82 21.76 79.48
N ALA A 904 -4.22 22.59 78.51
CA ALA A 904 -4.39 24.04 78.74
C ALA A 904 -5.44 24.38 79.84
N PRO A 905 -5.10 25.29 80.78
CA PRO A 905 -6.06 25.80 81.77
C PRO A 905 -7.24 26.54 81.12
N GLU A 906 -8.42 26.47 81.75
CA GLU A 906 -9.65 27.10 81.23
C GLU A 906 -9.54 28.63 81.03
N LEU A 907 -8.65 29.29 81.77
CA LEU A 907 -8.41 30.75 81.74
C LEU A 907 -7.69 31.25 80.48
N VAL A 908 -6.96 30.38 79.78
CA VAL A 908 -6.22 30.74 78.55
C VAL A 908 -7.21 30.81 77.39
N SER A 909 -7.04 31.63 76.35
CA SER A 909 -7.95 31.58 75.18
C SER A 909 -7.66 30.36 74.28
N LEU A 910 -8.66 29.89 73.53
CA LEU A 910 -8.48 28.79 72.56
C LEU A 910 -7.43 29.14 71.50
N GLN A 911 -7.42 30.39 71.04
CA GLN A 911 -6.49 30.87 70.02
C GLN A 911 -5.05 30.86 70.52
N ASP A 912 -4.81 31.31 71.76
CA ASP A 912 -3.46 31.30 72.36
C ASP A 912 -2.91 29.88 72.58
N THR A 913 -3.79 28.88 72.65
CA THR A 913 -3.40 27.48 72.84
C THR A 913 -2.99 26.81 71.52
N ILE A 914 -3.67 27.14 70.42
CA ILE A 914 -3.46 26.51 69.10
C ILE A 914 -2.41 27.26 68.28
N HIS A 915 -2.33 28.58 68.44
CA HIS A 915 -1.44 29.44 67.67
C HIS A 915 0.04 29.01 67.70
N PRO A 916 0.64 28.55 68.83
CA PRO A 916 2.02 28.05 68.83
C PRO A 916 2.25 26.87 67.88
N LEU A 917 1.30 25.92 67.81
CA LEU A 917 1.36 24.79 66.87
C LEU A 917 1.25 25.27 65.43
N ILE A 918 0.30 26.16 65.14
CA ILE A 918 0.11 26.74 63.81
C ILE A 918 1.36 27.49 63.35
N THR A 919 1.90 28.37 64.19
CA THR A 919 3.11 29.14 63.88
C THR A 919 4.33 28.24 63.67
N PHE A 920 4.46 27.16 64.44
CA PHE A 920 5.51 26.16 64.22
C PHE A 920 5.38 25.48 62.85
N ILE A 921 4.16 25.04 62.49
CA ILE A 921 3.86 24.43 61.19
C ILE A 921 4.11 25.45 60.06
N ASP A 922 3.72 26.71 60.23
CA ASP A 922 3.96 27.77 59.25
C ASP A 922 5.46 27.96 59.00
N VAL A 923 6.27 28.09 60.05
CA VAL A 923 7.71 28.36 59.91
C VAL A 923 8.46 27.14 59.36
N ARG A 924 8.11 25.91 59.75
CA ARG A 924 8.85 24.69 59.38
C ARG A 924 8.31 23.98 58.14
N ILE A 925 7.01 24.10 57.85
CA ILE A 925 6.33 23.34 56.80
C ILE A 925 5.83 24.25 55.68
N LEU A 926 5.30 25.45 55.97
CA LEU A 926 4.98 26.37 54.87
C LEU A 926 6.24 26.91 54.17
N SER A 927 7.37 27.02 54.87
CA SER A 927 8.66 27.34 54.24
C SER A 927 9.11 26.29 53.21
N SER A 928 8.71 25.03 53.35
CA SER A 928 8.98 23.99 52.35
C SER A 928 8.03 24.02 51.15
N LYS A 929 6.93 24.79 51.20
CA LYS A 929 6.04 25.02 50.05
C LYS A 929 6.76 25.66 48.85
N ASP A 930 7.78 26.48 49.12
CA ASP A 930 8.57 27.12 48.08
C ASP A 930 9.44 26.13 47.32
N PHE A 931 9.86 25.04 47.96
CA PHE A 931 10.73 24.01 47.37
C PHE A 931 9.98 22.75 46.91
N LEU A 932 8.82 22.43 47.49
CA LEU A 932 8.02 21.26 47.10
C LEU A 932 7.02 21.56 45.98
N ILE A 933 6.76 20.57 45.13
CA ILE A 933 5.59 20.60 44.24
C ILE A 933 4.30 20.28 45.01
N ARG A 934 3.15 20.69 44.47
CA ARG A 934 1.84 20.60 45.17
C ARG A 934 1.54 19.19 45.68
N GLN A 935 1.80 18.16 44.89
CA GLN A 935 1.55 16.75 45.25
C GLN A 935 2.36 16.34 46.49
N ASN A 936 3.67 16.59 46.47
CA ASN A 936 4.55 16.23 47.59
C ASN A 936 4.29 17.09 48.83
N PHE A 937 3.93 18.36 48.65
CA PHE A 937 3.51 19.22 49.75
C PHE A 937 2.23 18.70 50.42
N THR A 938 1.26 18.23 49.63
CA THR A 938 0.04 17.59 50.15
C THR A 938 0.38 16.33 50.95
N ARG A 939 1.25 15.46 50.43
CA ARG A 939 1.72 14.24 51.12
C ARG A 939 2.45 14.56 52.43
N LEU A 940 3.25 15.63 52.44
CA LEU A 940 3.91 16.11 53.66
C LEU A 940 2.88 16.57 54.70
N LEU A 941 1.87 17.34 54.30
CA LEU A 941 0.79 17.76 55.20
C LEU A 941 -0.03 16.58 55.73
N GLU A 942 -0.27 15.55 54.93
CA GLU A 942 -0.94 14.31 55.38
C GLU A 942 -0.15 13.59 56.49
N LEU A 943 1.17 13.48 56.33
CA LEU A 943 2.04 12.89 57.35
C LEU A 943 2.02 13.70 58.65
N VAL A 944 2.07 15.03 58.54
CA VAL A 944 2.01 15.93 59.71
C VAL A 944 0.66 15.80 60.41
N TRP A 945 -0.45 15.80 59.65
CA TRP A 945 -1.78 15.58 60.18
C TRP A 945 -1.89 14.24 60.90
N ALA A 946 -1.34 13.17 60.31
CA ALA A 946 -1.35 11.85 60.92
C ALA A 946 -0.64 11.83 62.28
N ILE A 947 0.55 12.46 62.38
CA ILE A 947 1.28 12.57 63.65
C ILE A 947 0.51 13.42 64.67
N VAL A 948 -0.03 14.57 64.26
CA VAL A 948 -0.84 15.40 65.18
C VAL A 948 -2.04 14.63 65.72
N MET A 949 -2.75 13.87 64.86
CA MET A 949 -3.85 13.01 65.30
C MET A 949 -3.38 11.88 66.22
N ASP A 950 -2.24 11.26 65.93
CA ASP A 950 -1.67 10.21 66.79
C ASP A 950 -1.30 10.72 68.17
N GLN A 951 -0.64 11.88 68.26
CA GLN A 951 -0.28 12.47 69.54
C GLN A 951 -1.53 12.89 70.32
N LEU A 952 -2.51 13.54 69.68
CA LEU A 952 -3.76 13.94 70.35
C LEU A 952 -4.59 12.74 70.84
N LEU A 953 -4.66 11.67 70.04
CA LEU A 953 -5.36 10.44 70.42
C LEU A 953 -4.64 9.73 71.58
N SER A 954 -3.32 9.59 71.48
CA SER A 954 -2.49 8.99 72.53
C SER A 954 -2.62 9.73 73.86
N GLU A 955 -2.57 11.07 73.85
CA GLU A 955 -2.72 11.89 75.05
C GLU A 955 -4.11 11.74 75.69
N ILE A 956 -5.18 11.68 74.89
CA ILE A 956 -6.56 11.50 75.39
C ILE A 956 -6.78 10.09 75.94
N GLU A 957 -6.24 9.06 75.28
CA GLU A 957 -6.34 7.67 75.74
C GLU A 957 -5.50 7.41 77.00
N GLN A 958 -4.31 8.03 77.13
CA GLN A 958 -3.45 7.88 78.30
C GLN A 958 -3.96 8.64 79.53
N THR A 959 -4.61 9.80 79.34
CA THR A 959 -4.95 10.63 80.48
C THR A 959 -6.13 10.10 81.29
N LEU A 960 -7.09 9.34 80.75
CA LEU A 960 -8.27 8.69 81.40
C LEU A 960 -9.00 9.48 82.52
N LYS A 961 -8.62 10.73 82.77
CA LYS A 961 -9.03 11.56 83.91
C LYS A 961 -10.33 12.26 83.54
N PRO A 962 -11.32 12.29 84.44
CA PRO A 962 -12.53 13.08 84.21
C PRO A 962 -12.15 14.56 84.13
N ARG A 963 -12.20 15.13 82.92
CA ARG A 963 -12.07 16.58 82.71
C ARG A 963 -13.45 17.24 82.82
N THR A 964 -13.47 18.56 82.98
CA THR A 964 -14.72 19.33 82.95
C THR A 964 -15.34 19.27 81.54
N ASN A 965 -16.68 19.35 81.46
CA ASN A 965 -17.38 19.44 80.16
C ASN A 965 -16.91 20.63 79.32
N SER A 966 -16.49 21.72 79.98
CA SER A 966 -15.89 22.90 79.34
C SER A 966 -14.58 22.55 78.63
N SER A 967 -13.71 21.75 79.26
CA SER A 967 -12.44 21.30 78.69
C SER A 967 -12.63 20.42 77.45
N TYR A 968 -13.59 19.48 77.45
CA TYR A 968 -13.89 18.66 76.27
C TYR A 968 -14.53 19.46 75.13
N ALA A 969 -15.43 20.40 75.44
CA ALA A 969 -15.99 21.29 74.43
C ALA A 969 -14.92 22.19 73.78
N ARG A 970 -13.94 22.64 74.58
CA ARG A 970 -12.79 23.39 74.09
C ARG A 970 -11.90 22.55 73.15
N LEU A 971 -11.65 21.28 73.49
CA LEU A 971 -10.90 20.35 72.63
C LEU A 971 -11.61 20.08 71.30
N MET A 972 -12.93 19.94 71.32
CA MET A 972 -13.71 19.79 70.09
C MET A 972 -13.56 21.02 69.18
N LYS A 973 -13.64 22.23 69.74
CA LYS A 973 -13.40 23.48 69.00
C LYS A 973 -11.96 23.60 68.50
N ALA A 974 -10.98 23.12 69.28
CA ALA A 974 -9.58 23.09 68.86
C ALA A 974 -9.39 22.17 67.66
N LEU A 975 -10.00 20.98 67.70
CA LEU A 975 -9.97 20.01 66.62
C LEU A 975 -10.63 20.57 65.34
N ASP A 976 -11.78 21.24 65.45
CA ASP A 976 -12.43 21.89 64.31
C ASP A 976 -11.55 23.01 63.72
N SER A 977 -10.89 23.82 64.57
CA SER A 977 -9.96 24.87 64.13
C SER A 977 -8.72 24.31 63.41
N LEU A 978 -8.19 23.16 63.87
CA LEU A 978 -7.10 22.47 63.19
C LEU A 978 -7.54 21.92 61.83
N VAL A 979 -8.76 21.36 61.72
CA VAL A 979 -9.31 20.92 60.43
C VAL A 979 -9.41 22.08 59.45
N ASP A 980 -9.92 23.23 59.90
CA ASP A 980 -10.03 24.41 59.03
C ASP A 980 -8.64 24.95 58.62
N TYR A 981 -7.65 24.92 59.51
CA TYR A 981 -6.27 25.30 59.19
C TYR A 981 -5.61 24.37 58.14
N PHE A 982 -5.68 23.04 58.34
CA PHE A 982 -5.10 22.09 57.37
C PHE A 982 -5.88 22.06 56.04
N HIS A 983 -7.14 22.48 56.04
CA HIS A 983 -7.94 22.62 54.83
C HIS A 983 -7.60 23.89 54.04
N ALA A 984 -7.46 25.03 54.73
CA ALA A 984 -7.11 26.34 54.17
C ALA A 984 -7.93 26.70 52.90
N ASP A 985 -9.26 26.70 52.99
CA ASP A 985 -10.18 27.04 51.88
C ASP A 985 -9.85 26.32 50.57
N GLU A 986 -9.73 24.99 50.62
CA GLU A 986 -9.41 24.10 49.48
C GLU A 986 -8.00 24.28 48.87
N GLN A 987 -7.14 25.11 49.47
CA GLN A 987 -5.78 25.29 48.98
C GLN A 987 -4.86 24.12 49.35
N ASN A 988 -5.15 23.43 50.46
CA ASN A 988 -4.33 22.35 51.03
C ASN A 988 -5.06 20.99 50.98
N LEU A 989 -5.41 20.40 52.14
CA LEU A 989 -6.02 19.07 52.24
C LEU A 989 -7.55 19.14 52.12
N ALA A 990 -8.15 18.19 51.41
CA ALA A 990 -9.61 18.07 51.36
C ALA A 990 -10.17 17.63 52.73
N LYS A 991 -11.37 18.11 53.09
CA LYS A 991 -12.00 17.80 54.39
C LYS A 991 -12.25 16.29 54.54
N GLU A 992 -12.42 15.56 53.44
CA GLU A 992 -12.58 14.12 53.41
C GLU A 992 -11.29 13.40 53.84
N VAL A 993 -10.13 13.86 53.38
CA VAL A 993 -8.81 13.30 53.71
C VAL A 993 -8.46 13.54 55.18
N LEU A 994 -8.87 14.68 55.74
CA LEU A 994 -8.65 15.02 57.15
C LEU A 994 -9.50 14.16 58.11
N LYS A 995 -10.66 13.66 57.66
CA LYS A 995 -11.56 12.78 58.44
C LYS A 995 -11.05 11.33 58.47
N THR A 996 -9.80 11.15 58.86
CA THR A 996 -9.17 9.84 59.06
C THR A 996 -9.91 9.03 60.14
N GLU A 997 -9.70 7.70 60.16
CA GLU A 997 -10.29 6.86 61.21
C GLU A 997 -9.84 7.28 62.62
N LYS A 998 -8.59 7.75 62.76
CA LYS A 998 -8.06 8.32 64.00
C LYS A 998 -8.80 9.60 64.40
N TYR A 999 -9.05 10.51 63.45
CA TYR A 999 -9.87 11.71 63.70
C TYR A 999 -11.30 11.35 64.15
N LYS A 1000 -11.96 10.41 63.45
CA LYS A 1000 -13.32 9.96 63.80
C LYS A 1000 -13.36 9.34 65.19
N LEU A 1001 -12.37 8.51 65.50
CA LEU A 1001 -12.23 7.86 66.80
C LEU A 1001 -12.00 8.91 67.91
N LEU A 1002 -11.06 9.84 67.70
CA LEU A 1002 -10.78 10.92 68.63
C LEU A 1002 -12.03 11.76 68.93
N ARG A 1003 -12.76 12.15 67.90
CA ARG A 1003 -14.00 12.90 68.02
C ARG A 1003 -15.08 12.12 68.77
N LYS A 1004 -15.20 10.81 68.49
CA LYS A 1004 -16.12 9.90 69.19
C LYS A 1004 -15.75 9.78 70.68
N LEU A 1005 -14.47 9.63 71.01
CA LEU A 1005 -13.99 9.56 72.39
C LEU A 1005 -14.23 10.86 73.15
N ILE A 1006 -13.87 12.02 72.59
CA ILE A 1006 -14.12 13.34 73.23
C ILE A 1006 -15.62 13.50 73.52
N LYS A 1007 -16.48 13.08 72.58
CA LYS A 1007 -17.94 13.08 72.80
C LYS A 1007 -18.33 12.16 73.96
N TYR A 1008 -17.84 10.94 74.01
CA TYR A 1008 -18.16 9.98 75.07
C TYR A 1008 -17.72 10.49 76.44
N TYR A 1009 -16.50 11.02 76.55
CA TYR A 1009 -16.00 11.60 77.80
C TYR A 1009 -16.84 12.80 78.28
N SER A 1010 -17.41 13.58 77.35
CA SER A 1010 -18.28 14.74 77.66
C SER A 1010 -19.74 14.41 78.03
N MET A 1011 -20.18 13.14 77.87
CA MET A 1011 -21.56 12.73 78.16
C MET A 1011 -21.78 12.45 79.65
N ASP A 1012 -22.97 12.68 80.18
CA ASP A 1012 -23.30 12.24 81.54
C ASP A 1012 -23.41 10.71 81.63
N THR A 1013 -23.35 10.19 82.86
CA THR A 1013 -23.31 8.75 83.13
C THR A 1013 -24.55 8.01 82.62
N TYR A 1014 -25.74 8.61 82.74
CA TYR A 1014 -26.98 7.98 82.30
C TYR A 1014 -27.05 7.92 80.77
N SER A 1015 -26.61 8.96 80.08
CA SER A 1015 -26.52 8.99 78.62
C SER A 1015 -25.52 7.95 78.08
N LEU A 1016 -24.38 7.75 78.75
CA LEU A 1016 -23.42 6.69 78.40
C LEU A 1016 -24.02 5.29 78.57
N ILE A 1017 -24.75 5.04 79.66
CA ILE A 1017 -25.40 3.75 79.89
C ILE A 1017 -26.47 3.47 78.82
N LYS A 1018 -27.26 4.48 78.42
CA LYS A 1018 -28.22 4.32 77.30
C LYS A 1018 -27.50 3.95 76.00
N LEU A 1019 -26.40 4.64 75.71
CA LEU A 1019 -25.61 4.40 74.51
C LEU A 1019 -24.97 3.01 74.51
N TYR A 1020 -24.55 2.50 75.68
CA TYR A 1020 -24.05 1.15 75.82
C TYR A 1020 -25.07 0.09 75.36
N TYR A 1021 -26.32 0.19 75.82
CA TYR A 1021 -27.35 -0.76 75.40
C TYR A 1021 -27.72 -0.61 73.92
N GLN A 1022 -27.63 0.60 73.37
CA GLN A 1022 -27.74 0.81 71.92
C GLN A 1022 -26.60 0.13 71.15
N GLU A 1023 -25.35 0.22 71.63
CA GLU A 1023 -24.22 -0.51 71.03
C GLU A 1023 -24.43 -2.03 71.10
N LYS A 1024 -24.99 -2.55 72.20
CA LYS A 1024 -25.34 -3.98 72.34
C LYS A 1024 -26.45 -4.44 71.41
N LEU A 1025 -27.48 -3.63 71.20
CA LEU A 1025 -28.52 -3.94 70.21
C LEU A 1025 -27.95 -4.01 68.78
N GLN A 1026 -27.08 -3.06 68.42
CA GLN A 1026 -26.43 -3.07 67.10
C GLN A 1026 -25.47 -4.26 66.92
N GLU A 1027 -24.79 -4.69 67.99
CA GLU A 1027 -23.95 -5.89 67.98
C GLU A 1027 -24.78 -7.15 67.70
N GLN A 1028 -25.93 -7.28 68.36
CA GLN A 1028 -26.89 -8.37 68.13
C GLN A 1028 -27.39 -8.38 66.68
N GLU A 1029 -27.77 -7.22 66.14
CA GLU A 1029 -28.22 -7.10 64.74
C GLU A 1029 -27.11 -7.48 63.74
N ARG A 1030 -25.86 -7.03 63.94
CA ARG A 1030 -24.72 -7.44 63.09
C ARG A 1030 -24.47 -8.94 63.16
N SER A 1031 -24.54 -9.52 64.35
CA SER A 1031 -24.34 -10.96 64.58
C SER A 1031 -25.46 -11.79 63.93
N SER A 1032 -26.68 -11.23 63.83
CA SER A 1032 -27.79 -11.85 63.10
C SER A 1032 -27.57 -11.91 61.58
N ILE A 1033 -26.87 -10.94 60.99
CA ILE A 1033 -26.58 -10.88 59.53
C ILE A 1033 -25.44 -11.83 59.16
N ILE A 1034 -24.35 -11.86 59.94
CA ILE A 1034 -23.19 -12.73 59.66
C ILE A 1034 -23.58 -14.21 59.73
N ASN A 1035 -24.44 -14.57 60.70
CA ASN A 1035 -24.90 -15.95 60.90
C ASN A 1035 -26.03 -16.38 59.92
N GLN A 1036 -26.41 -15.56 58.93
CA GLN A 1036 -27.25 -16.01 57.80
C GLN A 1036 -26.41 -16.64 56.68
N SER A 1037 -25.10 -16.36 56.60
CA SER A 1037 -24.18 -16.94 55.63
C SER A 1037 -23.45 -18.21 56.11
N SER A 1038 -23.52 -18.52 57.40
CA SER A 1038 -22.90 -19.70 58.04
C SER A 1038 -23.90 -20.34 59.00
N THR A 1039 -24.13 -21.65 58.88
CA THR A 1039 -25.22 -22.40 59.56
C THR A 1039 -25.08 -22.57 61.08
N SER A 1040 -24.13 -21.92 61.76
CA SER A 1040 -23.90 -22.06 63.20
C SER A 1040 -23.79 -20.71 63.91
N SER A 1041 -24.80 -20.37 64.71
CA SER A 1041 -24.67 -19.42 65.82
C SER A 1041 -24.35 -20.26 67.06
N ASP A 1042 -23.18 -20.05 67.68
CA ASP A 1042 -22.66 -20.91 68.76
C ASP A 1042 -23.45 -20.84 70.09
N LEU A 1043 -24.36 -19.87 70.24
CA LEU A 1043 -25.13 -19.63 71.47
C LEU A 1043 -26.66 -19.83 71.31
N GLY A 1044 -27.15 -19.95 70.07
CA GLY A 1044 -28.56 -20.17 69.79
C GLY A 1044 -29.41 -18.90 69.61
N LYS A 1045 -30.73 -19.10 69.58
CA LYS A 1045 -31.73 -18.05 69.29
C LYS A 1045 -32.92 -18.13 70.24
N ILE A 1046 -33.49 -16.99 70.59
CA ILE A 1046 -34.73 -16.87 71.39
C ILE A 1046 -35.90 -16.36 70.52
N TYR A 1047 -37.07 -16.98 70.71
CA TYR A 1047 -38.31 -16.66 70.01
C TYR A 1047 -39.38 -16.21 71.00
N GLY A 1048 -40.08 -15.14 70.66
CA GLY A 1048 -41.15 -14.61 71.50
C GLY A 1048 -42.04 -13.60 70.81
N ARG A 1049 -42.94 -13.00 71.57
CA ARG A 1049 -43.80 -11.88 71.14
C ARG A 1049 -43.73 -10.80 72.22
N ALA A 1050 -43.69 -9.53 71.82
CA ALA A 1050 -43.79 -8.43 72.76
C ALA A 1050 -44.65 -7.32 72.16
N TYR A 1051 -45.57 -6.77 72.94
CA TYR A 1051 -46.44 -5.67 72.52
C TYR A 1051 -46.91 -4.87 73.73
N TYR A 1052 -47.21 -3.60 73.50
CA TYR A 1052 -47.72 -2.71 74.55
C TYR A 1052 -49.23 -2.49 74.38
N HIS A 1053 -49.99 -2.70 75.45
CA HIS A 1053 -51.43 -2.44 75.46
C HIS A 1053 -51.70 -1.06 76.08
N LEU A 1054 -51.90 -0.04 75.23
CA LEU A 1054 -52.05 1.35 75.65
C LEU A 1054 -53.16 1.57 76.71
N LYS A 1055 -54.35 0.97 76.52
CA LYS A 1055 -55.48 1.18 77.46
C LYS A 1055 -55.29 0.54 78.84
N GLU A 1056 -54.47 -0.51 78.92
CA GLU A 1056 -54.22 -1.25 80.16
C GLU A 1056 -52.88 -0.83 80.79
N GLU A 1057 -52.16 0.09 80.16
CA GLU A 1057 -50.81 0.54 80.53
C GLU A 1057 -49.89 -0.65 80.86
N THR A 1058 -49.95 -1.69 80.03
CA THR A 1058 -49.28 -2.97 80.30
C THR A 1058 -48.50 -3.45 79.08
N LEU A 1059 -47.20 -3.71 79.28
CA LEU A 1059 -46.30 -4.37 78.33
C LEU A 1059 -46.41 -5.88 78.51
N TYR A 1060 -46.85 -6.55 77.45
CA TYR A 1060 -46.95 -8.00 77.37
C TYR A 1060 -45.72 -8.56 76.68
N ILE A 1061 -45.08 -9.55 77.31
CA ILE A 1061 -43.95 -10.29 76.75
C ILE A 1061 -44.26 -11.78 76.86
N GLU A 1062 -44.23 -12.47 75.74
CA GLU A 1062 -44.38 -13.92 75.67
C GLU A 1062 -43.08 -14.56 75.20
N ILE A 1063 -42.54 -15.46 76.01
CA ILE A 1063 -41.38 -16.26 75.65
C ILE A 1063 -41.89 -17.61 75.13
N ILE A 1064 -41.68 -17.86 73.83
CA ILE A 1064 -42.21 -19.04 73.16
C ILE A 1064 -41.22 -20.19 73.31
N SER A 1065 -39.99 -20.00 72.84
CA SER A 1065 -38.97 -21.06 72.80
C SER A 1065 -37.58 -20.50 72.58
N CYS A 1066 -36.55 -21.26 72.95
CA CYS A 1066 -35.20 -21.07 72.43
C CYS A 1066 -34.84 -22.23 71.48
N LYS A 1067 -33.87 -22.01 70.59
CA LYS A 1067 -33.35 -23.06 69.70
C LYS A 1067 -31.83 -23.01 69.60
N ASN A 1068 -31.23 -24.19 69.44
CA ASN A 1068 -29.79 -24.38 69.27
C ASN A 1068 -28.97 -23.74 70.39
N LEU A 1069 -29.44 -23.83 71.63
CA LEU A 1069 -28.68 -23.37 72.79
C LEU A 1069 -27.35 -24.13 72.92
N LYS A 1070 -26.37 -23.48 73.52
CA LYS A 1070 -25.07 -24.10 73.82
C LYS A 1070 -25.27 -25.12 74.95
N PRO A 1071 -24.74 -26.36 74.81
CA PRO A 1071 -24.74 -27.32 75.90
C PRO A 1071 -23.78 -26.86 77.01
N CYS A 1072 -24.33 -26.58 78.19
CA CYS A 1072 -23.55 -26.17 79.37
C CYS A 1072 -23.29 -27.36 80.32
N ASP A 1073 -24.20 -28.34 80.39
CA ASP A 1073 -23.98 -29.54 81.17
C ASP A 1073 -22.97 -30.53 80.54
N SER A 1074 -22.33 -31.31 81.41
CA SER A 1074 -21.49 -32.47 81.02
C SER A 1074 -22.25 -33.55 80.23
N ASN A 1075 -23.57 -33.50 80.21
CA ASN A 1075 -24.44 -34.45 79.51
C ASN A 1075 -24.69 -34.08 78.03
N GLY A 1076 -24.20 -32.92 77.57
CA GLY A 1076 -24.40 -32.43 76.20
C GLY A 1076 -25.76 -31.77 75.94
N LEU A 1077 -26.53 -31.46 76.99
CA LEU A 1077 -27.79 -30.72 76.99
C LEU A 1077 -27.68 -29.58 78.02
N SER A 1078 -28.79 -28.88 78.30
CA SER A 1078 -28.89 -27.88 79.37
C SER A 1078 -30.29 -27.93 80.00
N ASP A 1079 -30.48 -27.33 81.18
CA ASP A 1079 -31.74 -27.08 81.88
C ASP A 1079 -32.16 -25.58 81.78
N PRO A 1080 -32.42 -25.02 80.58
CA PRO A 1080 -32.54 -23.58 80.38
C PRO A 1080 -33.81 -22.94 80.98
N TYR A 1081 -33.66 -21.68 81.42
CA TYR A 1081 -34.73 -20.73 81.71
C TYR A 1081 -34.37 -19.32 81.22
N VAL A 1082 -35.36 -18.46 81.00
CA VAL A 1082 -35.17 -17.08 80.53
C VAL A 1082 -35.56 -16.09 81.62
N GLU A 1083 -34.62 -15.25 82.01
CA GLU A 1083 -34.82 -14.08 82.87
C GLU A 1083 -35.10 -12.83 82.01
N ILE A 1084 -36.14 -12.09 82.38
CA ILE A 1084 -36.66 -10.92 81.65
C ILE A 1084 -36.52 -9.70 82.54
N GLN A 1085 -35.76 -8.70 82.08
CA GLN A 1085 -35.51 -7.45 82.79
C GLN A 1085 -35.75 -6.23 81.89
N LEU A 1086 -36.18 -5.11 82.46
CA LEU A 1086 -36.22 -3.83 81.75
C LEU A 1086 -34.97 -3.00 82.12
N ARG A 1087 -34.23 -2.56 81.11
CA ARG A 1087 -32.95 -1.85 81.25
C ARG A 1087 -32.95 -0.53 80.47
N PRO A 1088 -32.19 0.49 80.91
CA PRO A 1088 -31.47 0.58 82.17
C PRO A 1088 -32.39 0.67 83.41
N LYS A 1089 -31.91 0.18 84.57
CA LYS A 1089 -32.67 0.12 85.82
C LYS A 1089 -33.15 1.49 86.34
N PHE A 1090 -32.44 2.57 86.02
CA PHE A 1090 -32.85 3.93 86.42
C PHE A 1090 -34.06 4.45 85.65
N LEU A 1091 -34.39 3.90 84.48
CA LEU A 1091 -35.64 4.21 83.76
C LEU A 1091 -36.82 3.40 84.31
N TYR A 1092 -36.56 2.22 84.86
CA TYR A 1092 -37.57 1.28 85.34
C TYR A 1092 -37.31 0.85 86.80
N PRO A 1093 -37.17 1.78 87.76
CA PRO A 1093 -36.71 1.46 89.10
C PRO A 1093 -37.70 0.63 89.91
N HIS A 1094 -38.98 0.69 89.56
CA HIS A 1094 -40.09 0.02 90.25
C HIS A 1094 -40.48 -1.33 89.62
N ILE A 1095 -39.81 -1.74 88.53
CA ILE A 1095 -40.10 -2.98 87.82
C ILE A 1095 -39.13 -4.08 88.26
N GLU A 1096 -39.68 -5.15 88.82
CA GLU A 1096 -38.92 -6.34 89.19
C GLU A 1096 -38.70 -7.27 87.99
N LYS A 1097 -37.63 -8.07 88.05
CA LYS A 1097 -37.34 -9.09 87.04
C LYS A 1097 -38.33 -10.25 87.09
N ARG A 1098 -38.58 -10.88 85.94
CA ARG A 1098 -39.41 -12.10 85.82
C ARG A 1098 -38.59 -13.23 85.22
N GLN A 1099 -39.02 -14.48 85.41
CA GLN A 1099 -38.34 -15.65 84.85
C GLN A 1099 -39.34 -16.71 84.39
N THR A 1100 -38.98 -17.49 83.38
CA THR A 1100 -39.75 -18.67 82.95
C THR A 1100 -39.56 -19.85 83.90
N SER A 1101 -40.39 -20.88 83.72
CA SER A 1101 -40.10 -22.21 84.26
C SER A 1101 -38.85 -22.82 83.62
N ILE A 1102 -38.23 -23.74 84.35
CA ILE A 1102 -37.01 -24.45 83.93
C ILE A 1102 -37.41 -25.66 83.07
N VAL A 1103 -36.84 -25.76 81.88
CA VAL A 1103 -37.06 -26.90 80.97
C VAL A 1103 -35.85 -27.81 81.03
N LYS A 1104 -36.01 -29.02 81.55
CA LYS A 1104 -34.88 -29.94 81.75
C LYS A 1104 -34.37 -30.58 80.46
N LYS A 1105 -33.06 -30.72 80.33
CA LYS A 1105 -32.34 -31.51 79.32
C LYS A 1105 -32.75 -31.18 77.89
N SER A 1106 -32.73 -29.90 77.52
CA SER A 1106 -33.12 -29.44 76.18
C SER A 1106 -32.30 -28.25 75.71
N LEU A 1107 -31.71 -28.36 74.51
CA LEU A 1107 -31.13 -27.22 73.79
C LEU A 1107 -32.15 -26.46 72.93
N ASN A 1108 -33.40 -26.93 72.92
CA ASN A 1108 -34.52 -26.34 72.19
C ASN A 1108 -35.76 -26.23 73.09
N PRO A 1109 -35.67 -25.55 74.24
CA PRO A 1109 -36.76 -25.49 75.21
C PRO A 1109 -37.96 -24.74 74.64
N SER A 1110 -39.16 -25.21 74.96
CA SER A 1110 -40.42 -24.53 74.66
C SER A 1110 -41.08 -24.13 75.98
N PHE A 1111 -41.22 -22.82 76.20
CA PHE A 1111 -41.77 -22.25 77.44
C PHE A 1111 -43.25 -21.90 77.26
N ASN A 1112 -43.59 -21.14 76.21
CA ASN A 1112 -44.94 -20.60 75.96
C ASN A 1112 -45.54 -19.84 77.16
N GLU A 1113 -44.70 -19.07 77.85
CA GLU A 1113 -45.08 -18.32 79.06
C GLU A 1113 -45.26 -16.82 78.75
N LYS A 1114 -46.29 -16.22 79.34
CA LYS A 1114 -46.64 -14.80 79.18
C LYS A 1114 -46.38 -14.02 80.46
N PHE A 1115 -45.80 -12.84 80.32
CA PHE A 1115 -45.42 -11.94 81.39
C PHE A 1115 -46.01 -10.55 81.14
N GLU A 1116 -46.41 -9.90 82.22
CA GLU A 1116 -47.06 -8.59 82.23
C GLU A 1116 -46.23 -7.60 83.05
N PHE A 1117 -45.91 -6.47 82.45
CA PHE A 1117 -45.18 -5.37 83.08
C PHE A 1117 -46.00 -4.09 82.97
N ARG A 1118 -46.42 -3.53 84.11
CA ARG A 1118 -47.18 -2.26 84.13
C ARG A 1118 -46.23 -1.11 83.83
N LEU A 1119 -46.44 -0.43 82.71
CA LEU A 1119 -45.62 0.69 82.24
C LEU A 1119 -46.53 1.77 81.69
N THR A 1120 -46.29 3.02 82.06
CA THR A 1120 -46.99 4.15 81.46
C THR A 1120 -46.52 4.39 80.02
N GLU A 1121 -47.34 5.06 79.21
CA GLU A 1121 -46.99 5.42 77.83
C GLU A 1121 -45.67 6.21 77.76
N LYS A 1122 -45.43 7.09 78.74
CA LYS A 1122 -44.20 7.88 78.84
C LYS A 1122 -42.98 6.99 79.07
N GLU A 1123 -43.09 5.96 79.91
CA GLU A 1123 -41.99 5.04 80.20
C GLU A 1123 -41.64 4.17 78.98
N CYS A 1124 -42.63 3.76 78.19
CA CYS A 1124 -42.42 3.01 76.95
C CYS A 1124 -41.81 3.87 75.82
N THR A 1125 -42.10 5.17 75.79
CA THR A 1125 -41.63 6.09 74.74
C THR A 1125 -40.28 6.75 75.06
N VAL A 1126 -39.71 6.55 76.27
CA VAL A 1126 -38.38 7.08 76.60
C VAL A 1126 -37.31 6.43 75.72
N SER A 1127 -36.53 7.27 75.04
CA SER A 1127 -35.35 6.83 74.30
C SER A 1127 -34.33 6.13 75.20
N GLY A 1128 -33.87 4.97 74.75
CA GLY A 1128 -32.85 4.16 75.43
C GLY A 1128 -33.41 3.16 76.45
N GLY A 1129 -34.68 2.76 76.30
CA GLY A 1129 -35.30 1.67 77.05
C GLY A 1129 -35.28 0.33 76.30
N PHE A 1130 -34.86 -0.73 76.98
CA PHE A 1130 -34.66 -2.07 76.41
C PHE A 1130 -35.26 -3.16 77.29
N ILE A 1131 -35.82 -4.19 76.66
CA ILE A 1131 -36.05 -5.50 77.26
C ILE A 1131 -34.75 -6.28 77.13
N HIS A 1132 -34.22 -6.75 78.25
CA HIS A 1132 -33.04 -7.60 78.35
C HIS A 1132 -33.49 -9.00 78.72
N LEU A 1133 -33.29 -9.94 77.79
CA LEU A 1133 -33.60 -11.36 77.92
C LEU A 1133 -32.29 -12.09 78.18
N ILE A 1134 -32.19 -12.80 79.30
CA ILE A 1134 -31.00 -13.54 79.71
C ILE A 1134 -31.38 -15.01 79.79
N VAL A 1135 -30.73 -15.85 78.99
CA VAL A 1135 -30.88 -17.30 79.01
C VAL A 1135 -29.81 -17.86 79.95
N MET A 1136 -30.26 -18.65 80.92
CA MET A 1136 -29.42 -19.26 81.94
C MET A 1136 -29.69 -20.77 81.99
N ASP A 1137 -28.66 -21.55 82.28
CA ASP A 1137 -28.77 -22.96 82.64
C ASP A 1137 -29.01 -23.09 84.15
N HIS A 1138 -29.90 -23.98 84.58
CA HIS A 1138 -30.18 -24.18 86.00
C HIS A 1138 -29.42 -25.37 86.59
N ASP A 1139 -28.49 -25.08 87.52
CA ASP A 1139 -27.71 -26.10 88.22
C ASP A 1139 -28.25 -26.40 89.63
N LEU A 1140 -28.33 -27.69 89.97
CA LEU A 1140 -28.83 -28.13 91.30
C LEU A 1140 -27.81 -27.96 92.43
N MET A 1141 -26.51 -27.93 92.12
CA MET A 1141 -25.41 -27.98 93.11
C MET A 1141 -24.38 -26.85 92.96
N TRP A 1142 -24.46 -26.07 91.88
CA TRP A 1142 -23.51 -25.01 91.52
C TRP A 1142 -24.27 -23.72 91.14
N SER A 1143 -23.56 -22.64 90.84
CA SER A 1143 -24.18 -21.42 90.32
C SER A 1143 -24.65 -21.66 88.88
N ASN A 1144 -25.88 -21.26 88.57
CA ASN A 1144 -26.46 -21.27 87.23
C ASN A 1144 -25.51 -20.66 86.17
N ASP A 1145 -25.29 -21.38 85.07
CA ASP A 1145 -24.41 -20.96 83.98
C ASP A 1145 -25.10 -20.01 83.00
N PHE A 1146 -24.35 -19.05 82.47
CA PHE A 1146 -24.86 -18.11 81.47
C PHE A 1146 -24.83 -18.73 80.07
N GLU A 1147 -25.98 -18.77 79.39
CA GLU A 1147 -26.08 -19.32 78.03
C GLU A 1147 -26.13 -18.25 76.93
N GLY A 1148 -26.70 -17.07 77.21
CA GLY A 1148 -26.77 -15.99 76.23
C GLY A 1148 -27.67 -14.82 76.64
N GLU A 1149 -27.43 -13.64 76.08
CA GLU A 1149 -28.28 -12.46 76.26
C GLU A 1149 -28.82 -11.94 74.93
N ALA A 1150 -30.04 -11.41 74.96
CA ALA A 1150 -30.67 -10.70 73.85
C ALA A 1150 -31.36 -9.41 74.33
N PHE A 1151 -31.45 -8.44 73.43
CA PHE A 1151 -32.01 -7.12 73.68
C PHE A 1151 -33.10 -6.78 72.66
N LEU A 1152 -34.15 -6.11 73.13
CA LEU A 1152 -35.23 -5.57 72.30
C LEU A 1152 -35.54 -4.14 72.74
N GLU A 1153 -35.62 -3.20 71.79
CA GLU A 1153 -35.91 -1.80 72.11
C GLU A 1153 -37.40 -1.62 72.39
N ILE A 1154 -37.73 -1.06 73.56
CA ILE A 1154 -39.13 -0.93 74.01
C ILE A 1154 -39.89 0.03 73.10
N SER A 1155 -39.29 1.17 72.73
CA SER A 1155 -39.91 2.20 71.88
C SER A 1155 -40.32 1.73 70.48
N LYS A 1156 -39.79 0.59 70.02
CA LYS A 1156 -40.06 -0.03 68.72
C LYS A 1156 -41.12 -1.13 68.77
N LEU A 1157 -41.73 -1.38 69.93
CA LEU A 1157 -42.72 -2.43 70.08
C LEU A 1157 -44.08 -2.04 69.50
N PRO A 1158 -44.83 -3.00 68.93
CA PRO A 1158 -46.20 -2.78 68.49
C PRO A 1158 -47.10 -2.27 69.64
N GLY A 1159 -47.96 -1.30 69.34
CA GLY A 1159 -48.93 -0.73 70.31
C GLY A 1159 -48.46 0.53 71.05
N ILE A 1160 -47.26 1.01 70.76
CA ILE A 1160 -46.73 2.32 71.20
C ILE A 1160 -47.17 3.40 70.16
N PRO A 1161 -47.42 4.67 70.53
CA PRO A 1161 -48.35 5.60 69.84
C PRO A 1161 -48.05 6.03 68.38
N ASN A 1162 -47.08 5.42 67.70
CA ASN A 1162 -46.83 5.65 66.28
C ASN A 1162 -47.35 4.53 65.36
N ASP A 1163 -47.78 3.38 65.90
CA ASP A 1163 -48.43 2.30 65.16
C ASP A 1163 -49.90 2.17 65.61
N SER A 1164 -50.84 2.63 64.77
CA SER A 1164 -52.27 2.55 65.04
C SER A 1164 -52.77 1.11 64.96
N ILE A 1165 -52.75 0.37 66.07
CA ILE A 1165 -53.46 -0.92 66.20
C ILE A 1165 -54.42 -0.82 67.39
N ASN A 1166 -55.65 -0.38 67.11
CA ASN A 1166 -56.70 -0.16 68.11
C ASN A 1166 -57.64 -1.37 68.31
N ASP A 1167 -57.29 -2.55 67.76
CA ASP A 1167 -58.19 -3.71 67.74
C ASP A 1167 -57.58 -4.92 68.46
N SER A 1168 -58.21 -5.35 69.56
CA SER A 1168 -57.81 -6.51 70.37
C SER A 1168 -57.93 -7.85 69.63
N ARG A 1169 -58.49 -7.86 68.42
CA ARG A 1169 -58.63 -9.04 67.55
C ARG A 1169 -57.41 -9.31 66.66
N LEU A 1170 -56.44 -8.39 66.59
CA LEU A 1170 -55.19 -8.55 65.83
C LEU A 1170 -54.03 -9.17 66.65
N LEU A 1171 -54.29 -9.56 67.91
CA LEU A 1171 -53.30 -10.18 68.80
C LEU A 1171 -52.73 -11.52 68.27
N ASP A 1172 -53.49 -12.23 67.44
CA ASP A 1172 -53.05 -13.49 66.81
C ASP A 1172 -52.15 -13.28 65.57
N GLU A 1173 -52.10 -12.07 65.01
CA GLU A 1173 -51.21 -11.70 63.89
C GLU A 1173 -49.91 -11.02 64.34
N LEU A 1174 -49.68 -10.87 65.66
CA LEU A 1174 -48.44 -10.28 66.18
C LEU A 1174 -47.21 -11.07 65.73
N LYS A 1175 -46.37 -10.40 64.93
CA LYS A 1175 -45.14 -10.96 64.38
C LYS A 1175 -44.22 -11.40 65.52
N LYS A 1176 -43.85 -12.70 65.51
CA LYS A 1176 -42.88 -13.26 66.46
C LYS A 1176 -41.52 -12.59 66.23
N PHE A 1177 -40.85 -12.19 67.30
CA PHE A 1177 -39.44 -11.82 67.24
C PHE A 1177 -38.57 -13.08 67.24
N GLU A 1178 -37.48 -13.04 66.50
CA GLU A 1178 -36.39 -14.00 66.51
C GLU A 1178 -35.12 -13.20 66.80
N LEU A 1179 -34.52 -13.42 67.98
CA LEU A 1179 -33.32 -12.71 68.40
C LEU A 1179 -32.17 -13.71 68.55
N THR A 1180 -31.04 -13.39 67.94
CA THR A 1180 -29.79 -14.16 68.12
C THR A 1180 -29.21 -13.87 69.48
N LEU A 1181 -28.81 -14.90 70.22
CA LEU A 1181 -28.17 -14.75 71.53
C LEU A 1181 -26.71 -14.28 71.37
N THR A 1182 -26.29 -13.39 72.26
CA THR A 1182 -24.95 -12.80 72.29
C THR A 1182 -24.28 -13.05 73.64
N HIS A 1183 -22.94 -12.98 73.69
CA HIS A 1183 -22.17 -13.16 74.92
C HIS A 1183 -21.69 -11.81 75.49
N PRO A 1184 -21.71 -11.60 76.81
CA PRO A 1184 -21.30 -10.36 77.43
C PRO A 1184 -19.90 -9.85 77.07
N LYS A 1185 -18.94 -10.78 77.02
CA LYS A 1185 -17.51 -10.56 76.66
C LYS A 1185 -17.20 -10.44 75.16
N ALA A 1186 -18.18 -10.57 74.25
CA ALA A 1186 -17.90 -10.70 72.82
C ALA A 1186 -17.08 -9.53 72.23
N ILE A 1187 -17.23 -8.31 72.75
CA ILE A 1187 -16.43 -7.13 72.40
C ILE A 1187 -16.21 -6.25 73.65
N ARG A 1188 -14.96 -5.83 73.91
CA ARG A 1188 -14.64 -4.85 74.96
C ARG A 1188 -15.28 -3.49 74.63
N SER A 1189 -16.28 -3.08 75.41
CA SER A 1189 -16.93 -1.79 75.21
C SER A 1189 -16.10 -0.65 75.82
N ARG A 1190 -15.67 0.30 74.97
CA ARG A 1190 -14.99 1.52 75.43
C ARG A 1190 -15.85 2.36 76.37
N ILE A 1191 -17.18 2.25 76.28
CA ILE A 1191 -18.10 2.95 77.19
C ILE A 1191 -17.95 2.44 78.63
N VAL A 1192 -17.74 1.13 78.81
CA VAL A 1192 -17.52 0.52 80.13
C VAL A 1192 -16.19 1.01 80.71
N ASP A 1193 -15.11 1.06 79.91
CA ASP A 1193 -13.82 1.60 80.35
C ASP A 1193 -13.92 3.08 80.78
N ILE A 1194 -14.73 3.91 80.08
CA ILE A 1194 -14.97 5.31 80.43
C ILE A 1194 -15.79 5.44 81.73
N LEU A 1195 -16.80 4.59 81.92
CA LEU A 1195 -17.61 4.56 83.14
C LEU A 1195 -16.78 4.09 84.35
N GLU A 1196 -15.87 3.14 84.15
CA GLU A 1196 -14.95 2.63 85.18
C GLU A 1196 -13.97 3.71 85.67
N ALA A 1197 -13.55 4.61 84.78
CA ALA A 1197 -12.72 5.77 85.14
C ALA A 1197 -13.46 6.83 86.00
N ARG A 1198 -14.80 6.79 86.09
CA ARG A 1198 -15.61 7.69 86.93
C ARG A 1198 -15.74 7.17 88.36
N ALA A 1199 -14.61 6.93 89.03
CA ALA A 1199 -14.57 6.32 90.35
C ALA A 1199 -15.38 7.05 91.44
N SER A 1200 -15.63 8.36 91.27
CA SER A 1200 -16.44 9.18 92.19
C SER A 1200 -17.95 9.13 91.90
N ASP A 1201 -18.39 8.58 90.77
CA ASP A 1201 -19.79 8.44 90.40
C ASP A 1201 -20.33 7.05 90.78
N ARG A 1202 -21.20 7.02 91.80
CA ARG A 1202 -21.80 5.79 92.31
C ARG A 1202 -22.63 5.04 91.26
N ALA A 1203 -23.33 5.76 90.37
CA ALA A 1203 -24.18 5.15 89.35
C ALA A 1203 -23.34 4.49 88.25
N ALA A 1204 -22.20 5.10 87.89
CA ALA A 1204 -21.25 4.52 86.96
C ALA A 1204 -20.60 3.25 87.54
N MET A 1205 -20.11 3.32 88.78
CA MET A 1205 -19.47 2.20 89.46
C MET A 1205 -20.42 1.01 89.67
N GLU A 1206 -21.67 1.27 90.04
CA GLU A 1206 -22.67 0.20 90.20
C GLU A 1206 -23.00 -0.48 88.86
N PHE A 1207 -23.10 0.29 87.77
CA PHE A 1207 -23.29 -0.27 86.44
C PHE A 1207 -22.09 -1.12 85.99
N VAL A 1208 -20.86 -0.62 86.19
CA VAL A 1208 -19.63 -1.35 85.86
C VAL A 1208 -19.52 -2.63 86.68
N ARG A 1209 -19.80 -2.60 87.99
CA ARG A 1209 -19.81 -3.78 88.85
C ARG A 1209 -20.76 -4.85 88.34
N GLN A 1210 -22.02 -4.48 88.09
CA GLN A 1210 -23.03 -5.40 87.54
C GLN A 1210 -22.58 -5.99 86.20
N ARG A 1211 -21.91 -5.19 85.36
CA ARG A 1211 -21.45 -5.69 84.06
C ARG A 1211 -20.24 -6.60 84.16
N ARG A 1212 -19.25 -6.28 85.01
CA ARG A 1212 -18.08 -7.14 85.24
C ARG A 1212 -18.46 -8.47 85.87
N GLU A 1213 -19.47 -8.48 86.74
CA GLU A 1213 -20.06 -9.72 87.28
C GLU A 1213 -20.69 -10.57 86.17
N ALA A 1214 -21.53 -9.98 85.32
CA ALA A 1214 -22.13 -10.67 84.18
C ALA A 1214 -21.12 -11.07 83.10
N GLU A 1215 -19.98 -10.38 82.99
CA GLU A 1215 -18.88 -10.80 82.11
C GLU A 1215 -18.06 -11.92 82.73
N SER A 1216 -17.97 -12.04 84.06
CA SER A 1216 -17.17 -13.06 84.75
C SER A 1216 -17.82 -14.44 84.74
N GLN A 1217 -19.16 -14.46 84.76
CA GLN A 1217 -20.02 -15.59 84.43
C GLN A 1217 -19.88 -15.94 82.94
#